data_AF-A0A662CGY9-F1
#
_entry.id   AF-A0A662CGY9-F1
#
_cell.length_a   1.000
_cell.length_b   1.000
_cell.length_c   1.000
_cell.angle_alpha   90.00
_cell.angle_beta   90.00
_cell.angle_gamma   90.00
#
_symmetry.space_group_name_H-M   'P 1'
#
loop_
_entity.id
_entity.type
_entity.pdbx_description
1 polymer ?
#
loop_
_entity_poly.entity_id
_entity_poly.type
_entity_poly.pdbx_seq_one_letter_code
_entity_poly.pdbx_strand_id
1 'polypeptide(L)'
;WCANGNGNICTDTSHPDYTLVIDGTGYTLVPGEGVDPNEVPNQGVGRYHTDEETFFFIEKRTTPVNERGTYWIVKTRDGTEYEFGHTLDAEQVLCHVDWLGNTVYRWRLNKIRDTHGNEIIFQYDEVRTSYYCERESYLSHIWYNQRDDQTWGTHIEFVRASRPANKDGDRDDFTHPLFFQYSYLNKVRVTHGGQLTREYRLAYSFHGNSRRLQSVTEHGADGSALPATTFEYGLYDNTASNWAGGKTYPYSRLTAVNNGYGGRIEVDYQRATGKADTYYHYRVGERRTLDGLGHTARRLYTYGDPCWDAPGPCDDGHYGWALKGYHWQAEEVRGYDGDVLRRTHSTFVLPWPLTGRVGEQEIRDGAWVVLRRTETSWGYDWVIPSTGGYHTGVVFFHPDQVVTTDYSGGESVSTQVEYRYDDYGNVTAEYHYGNDERSIHRGYYPNTTAWIVNKLAWENVYEGITGNAGGLALKTQTLNYYDGAGSYTTAPTKGDLTKVKRGLSGRGWVTTRYAYDRWGNRTDVWDALNHRTTTTYDSTYHLYPVRTRNALDQWSYTEYYGVNQSSACINAGYHFGAVCREYGPNGTATATRYTYDAFGRLTKVIRPYDTESLPTVERQYHDGPGFWTLTRRRETSGQAATLDVYAYFDGLGRSIQTRAEAGGGQYAVESSEYDGLGRVVRAYVPRLEAGATRTAPGGPHTTTAYDALSRVVQVTNPDGTATTYVYSVDRNDADADFAGGRQTVYEIDANGHFVRRSFDAYGRLETVSESFGTWPTWSNEARTRYAYDVLDNLTTVTDAAGNVTTMTYDDLALGRKTEMDDPDMGHWTYAYDPAGNLVRQTDARGQRVCFYYDELNRLKGKTYSSGSGSCPGDPGYGGYAVKYWYDEGGHGYGVG
;
A
#
# COMPACT_ATOMS: atom_id res chain seq x y z
N TRP A 1 2.93 26.20 24.16
CA TRP A 1 3.73 26.74 25.27
C TRP A 1 4.87 27.53 24.65
N CYS A 2 5.02 28.83 24.95
CA CYS A 2 6.15 29.62 24.44
C CYS A 2 7.17 29.86 25.55
N ALA A 3 8.46 29.85 25.18
CA ALA A 3 9.61 29.86 26.09
C ALA A 3 9.75 31.12 26.97
N ASN A 4 9.01 32.20 26.70
CA ASN A 4 9.11 33.48 27.43
C ASN A 4 7.90 33.79 28.34
N GLY A 5 7.01 32.82 28.58
CA GLY A 5 5.77 33.04 29.33
C GLY A 5 5.92 33.17 30.86
N ASN A 6 7.10 33.05 31.47
CA ASN A 6 7.24 33.00 32.94
C ASN A 6 6.25 32.03 33.62
N GLY A 7 5.89 30.92 32.97
CA GLY A 7 4.88 29.98 33.47
C GLY A 7 3.42 30.32 33.14
N ASN A 8 3.15 31.41 32.43
CA ASN A 8 1.86 31.67 31.82
C ASN A 8 1.80 31.03 30.42
N ILE A 9 0.69 30.35 30.12
CA ILE A 9 0.25 30.14 28.74
C ILE A 9 0.20 31.53 28.11
N CYS A 10 0.88 31.73 26.99
CA CYS A 10 0.70 32.96 26.23
C CYS A 10 -0.80 33.09 25.97
N THR A 11 -1.43 34.07 26.63
CA THR A 11 -2.60 34.73 26.10
C THR A 11 -2.15 35.50 24.87
N ASP A 12 -1.66 34.78 23.86
CA ASP A 12 -1.99 35.23 22.54
C ASP A 12 -3.50 35.05 22.45
N THR A 13 -4.21 36.12 22.77
CA THR A 13 -5.66 36.19 22.74
C THR A 13 -6.20 35.99 21.32
N SER A 14 -5.34 35.74 20.33
CA SER A 14 -5.78 35.49 18.96
C SER A 14 -6.27 34.07 18.70
N HIS A 15 -5.68 32.97 19.19
CA HIS A 15 -6.10 31.63 18.71
C HIS A 15 -5.95 30.46 19.72
N PRO A 16 -7.05 29.85 20.22
CA PRO A 16 -7.03 28.47 20.69
C PRO A 16 -7.08 27.53 19.47
N ASP A 17 -5.93 27.01 19.06
CA ASP A 17 -5.82 26.11 17.90
C ASP A 17 -6.36 24.72 18.23
N TYR A 18 -7.51 24.35 17.67
CA TYR A 18 -7.91 22.94 17.66
C TYR A 18 -6.98 22.17 16.71
N THR A 19 -6.46 21.03 17.14
CA THR A 19 -5.70 20.12 16.28
C THR A 19 -6.47 18.82 16.09
N LEU A 20 -6.82 18.50 14.85
CA LEU A 20 -7.31 17.18 14.49
C LEU A 20 -6.13 16.24 14.31
N VAL A 21 -6.12 15.12 15.03
CA VAL A 21 -5.14 14.04 14.80
C VAL A 21 -5.87 12.85 14.20
N ILE A 22 -5.54 12.53 12.96
CA ILE A 22 -6.07 11.38 12.22
C ILE A 22 -4.94 10.72 11.45
N ASP A 23 -4.90 9.38 11.48
CA ASP A 23 -3.84 8.56 10.87
C ASP A 23 -2.41 8.96 11.25
N GLY A 24 -2.23 9.43 12.50
CA GLY A 24 -0.93 9.85 13.04
C GLY A 24 -0.46 11.23 12.55
N THR A 25 -1.23 11.91 11.71
CA THR A 25 -0.96 13.28 11.24
C THR A 25 -1.81 14.28 12.01
N GLY A 26 -1.20 15.38 12.45
CA GLY A 26 -1.89 16.48 13.10
C GLY A 26 -2.17 17.61 12.12
N TYR A 27 -3.40 18.10 12.10
CA TYR A 27 -3.85 19.23 11.28
C TYR A 27 -4.41 20.31 12.18
N THR A 28 -3.95 21.56 12.02
CA THR A 28 -4.56 22.68 12.72
C THR A 28 -5.90 22.99 12.08
N LEU A 29 -6.92 23.29 12.88
CA LEU A 29 -8.25 23.59 12.37
C LEU A 29 -8.48 25.08 12.24
N VAL A 30 -8.98 25.49 11.09
CA VAL A 30 -9.35 26.86 10.76
C VAL A 30 -10.88 26.97 10.73
N PRO A 31 -11.49 27.95 11.43
CA PRO A 31 -12.93 28.16 11.39
C PRO A 31 -13.38 28.58 9.99
N GLY A 32 -14.46 27.96 9.51
CA GLY A 32 -15.11 28.32 8.25
C GLY A 32 -16.01 29.55 8.39
N GLU A 33 -16.69 29.92 7.30
CA GLU A 33 -17.61 31.05 7.27
C GLU A 33 -18.73 30.92 8.33
N GLY A 34 -18.98 31.99 9.08
CA GLY A 34 -20.05 32.05 10.09
C GLY A 34 -19.65 31.60 11.50
N VAL A 35 -18.43 31.12 11.71
CA VAL A 35 -17.86 30.87 13.05
C VAL A 35 -17.05 32.10 13.47
N ASP A 36 -17.29 32.66 14.65
CA ASP A 36 -16.52 33.82 15.15
C ASP A 36 -15.07 33.40 15.47
N PRO A 37 -14.06 33.89 14.74
CA PRO A 37 -12.67 33.51 14.97
C PRO A 37 -12.09 34.08 16.27
N ASN A 38 -12.71 35.09 16.88
CA ASN A 38 -12.21 35.79 18.08
C ASN A 38 -12.87 35.32 19.39
N GLU A 39 -13.74 34.31 19.35
CA GLU A 39 -14.43 33.80 20.53
C GLU A 39 -13.51 32.90 21.38
N VAL A 40 -12.68 33.51 22.24
CA VAL A 40 -11.95 32.79 23.30
C VAL A 40 -12.72 32.87 24.62
N PRO A 41 -12.90 31.77 25.38
CA PRO A 41 -12.40 30.41 25.17
C PRO A 41 -13.53 29.44 24.78
N ASN A 42 -14.21 29.63 23.65
CA ASN A 42 -15.30 28.75 23.17
C ASN A 42 -15.67 29.03 21.71
N GLN A 43 -14.74 28.90 20.75
CA GLN A 43 -15.06 29.05 19.32
C GLN A 43 -16.35 28.30 18.94
N GLY A 44 -17.24 29.00 18.24
CA GLY A 44 -18.62 28.60 17.99
C GLY A 44 -18.81 27.26 17.27
N VAL A 45 -20.05 26.78 17.34
CA VAL A 45 -20.57 25.62 16.59
C VAL A 45 -20.60 25.98 15.11
N GLY A 46 -20.16 25.07 14.25
CA GLY A 46 -20.12 25.31 12.82
C GLY A 46 -19.02 24.55 12.11
N ARG A 47 -18.77 24.98 10.87
CA ARG A 47 -17.87 24.37 9.91
C ARG A 47 -16.41 24.74 10.19
N TYR A 48 -15.50 23.77 10.08
CA TYR A 48 -14.06 23.98 10.15
C TYR A 48 -13.37 23.28 8.98
N HIS A 49 -12.12 23.67 8.74
CA HIS A 49 -11.23 23.15 7.71
C HIS A 49 -9.89 22.78 8.34
N THR A 50 -9.11 21.91 7.71
CA THR A 50 -7.70 21.76 8.06
C THR A 50 -6.89 22.89 7.44
N ASP A 51 -5.84 23.35 8.12
CA ASP A 51 -4.90 24.37 7.64
C ASP A 51 -4.28 24.00 6.29
N GLU A 52 -3.82 22.76 6.15
CA GLU A 52 -3.61 22.10 4.86
C GLU A 52 -4.89 21.37 4.47
N GLU A 53 -5.62 21.84 3.46
CA GLU A 53 -6.93 21.31 3.11
C GLU A 53 -6.85 19.84 2.69
N THR A 54 -7.56 19.01 3.43
CA THR A 54 -7.72 17.56 3.19
C THR A 54 -9.07 17.22 2.56
N PHE A 55 -9.95 18.21 2.45
CA PHE A 55 -11.35 18.13 2.05
C PHE A 55 -12.16 17.20 2.96
N PHE A 56 -11.81 17.15 4.25
CA PHE A 56 -12.65 16.53 5.26
C PHE A 56 -13.87 17.39 5.56
N PHE A 57 -14.99 16.73 5.87
CA PHE A 57 -16.11 17.42 6.47
C PHE A 57 -15.89 17.59 7.96
N ILE A 58 -15.37 18.72 8.45
CA ILE A 58 -15.20 18.95 9.89
C ILE A 58 -16.27 19.92 10.40
N GLU A 59 -17.00 19.52 11.43
CA GLU A 59 -18.04 20.33 12.04
C GLU A 59 -18.08 20.13 13.55
N LYS A 60 -18.07 21.24 14.29
CA LYS A 60 -18.34 21.26 15.72
C LYS A 60 -19.83 21.42 15.96
N ARG A 61 -20.42 20.60 16.82
CA ARG A 61 -21.87 20.58 17.12
C ARG A 61 -22.13 20.64 18.62
N THR A 62 -23.37 20.92 19.01
CA THR A 62 -23.81 20.82 20.41
C THR A 62 -24.40 19.44 20.73
N THR A 63 -24.27 19.01 21.97
CA THR A 63 -24.89 17.79 22.49
C THR A 63 -25.29 17.98 23.96
N PRO A 64 -26.39 17.40 24.45
CA PRO A 64 -26.70 17.36 25.88
C PRO A 64 -26.01 16.19 26.61
N VAL A 65 -25.25 15.35 25.90
CA VAL A 65 -24.74 14.07 26.41
C VAL A 65 -23.46 14.24 27.22
N ASN A 66 -22.53 15.06 26.75
CA ASN A 66 -21.25 15.31 27.42
C ASN A 66 -21.31 16.52 28.37
N GLU A 67 -20.22 16.83 29.07
CA GLU A 67 -20.20 17.82 30.15
C GLU A 67 -20.13 19.26 29.64
N ARG A 68 -19.40 19.52 28.55
CA ARG A 68 -19.29 20.89 27.97
C ARG A 68 -20.23 21.15 26.81
N GLY A 69 -21.05 20.16 26.49
CA GLY A 69 -22.15 20.26 25.55
C GLY A 69 -21.73 20.42 24.10
N THR A 70 -20.49 20.06 23.73
CA THR A 70 -19.99 20.17 22.34
C THR A 70 -19.14 18.98 21.91
N TYR A 71 -19.26 18.59 20.63
CA TYR A 71 -18.53 17.46 20.05
C TYR A 71 -18.20 17.73 18.58
N TRP A 72 -17.39 16.87 17.97
CA TRP A 72 -16.98 17.02 16.57
C TRP A 72 -17.47 15.87 15.71
N ILE A 73 -17.85 16.20 14.49
CA ILE A 73 -18.03 15.27 13.38
C ILE A 73 -16.96 15.57 12.33
N VAL A 74 -16.25 14.54 11.91
CA VAL A 74 -15.31 14.57 10.79
C VAL A 74 -15.77 13.54 9.76
N LYS A 75 -16.03 13.92 8.51
CA LYS A 75 -16.25 12.94 7.42
C LYS A 75 -15.09 12.94 6.44
N THR A 76 -14.58 11.76 6.11
CA THR A 76 -13.62 11.62 5.01
C THR A 76 -14.33 11.81 3.66
N ARG A 77 -13.55 12.01 2.59
CA ARG A 77 -14.06 12.35 1.24
C ARG A 77 -14.98 11.29 0.60
N ASP A 78 -14.99 10.09 1.16
CA ASP A 78 -15.85 8.97 0.75
C ASP A 78 -17.11 8.82 1.60
N GLY A 79 -17.34 9.73 2.56
CA GLY A 79 -18.53 9.79 3.40
C GLY A 79 -18.43 9.06 4.74
N THR A 80 -17.30 8.39 5.05
CA THR A 80 -17.11 7.77 6.38
C THR A 80 -17.04 8.83 7.46
N GLU A 81 -17.90 8.70 8.47
CA GLU A 81 -18.07 9.65 9.58
C GLU A 81 -17.29 9.20 10.82
N TYR A 82 -16.58 10.12 11.44
CA TYR A 82 -15.83 9.99 12.67
C TYR A 82 -16.41 10.98 13.68
N GLU A 83 -16.83 10.49 14.84
CA GLU A 83 -17.40 11.29 15.92
C GLU A 83 -16.41 11.38 17.07
N PHE A 84 -16.09 12.60 17.51
CA PHE A 84 -15.15 12.85 18.60
C PHE A 84 -15.81 13.56 19.78
N GLY A 85 -15.65 12.95 20.96
CA GLY A 85 -16.03 13.50 22.26
C GLY A 85 -17.53 13.70 22.47
N HIS A 86 -18.39 12.97 21.76
CA HIS A 86 -19.84 13.05 21.96
C HIS A 86 -20.31 12.44 23.29
N THR A 87 -19.57 11.48 23.83
CA THR A 87 -19.84 10.83 25.11
C THR A 87 -19.05 11.49 26.25
N LEU A 88 -19.54 11.35 27.50
CA LEU A 88 -18.89 11.91 28.70
C LEU A 88 -17.43 11.50 28.85
N ASP A 89 -17.10 10.27 28.49
CA ASP A 89 -15.78 9.66 28.65
C ASP A 89 -14.80 9.94 27.50
N ALA A 90 -15.35 10.35 26.35
CA ALA A 90 -14.58 10.78 25.20
C ALA A 90 -14.27 12.29 25.22
N GLU A 91 -14.78 13.02 26.20
CA GLU A 91 -14.54 14.45 26.42
C GLU A 91 -13.63 14.66 27.64
N GLN A 92 -12.36 15.00 27.40
CA GLN A 92 -11.42 15.26 28.49
C GLN A 92 -11.43 16.74 28.89
N VAL A 93 -11.89 17.06 30.10
CA VAL A 93 -12.17 18.43 30.56
C VAL A 93 -11.13 18.96 31.56
N LEU A 94 -10.86 20.28 31.51
CA LEU A 94 -10.10 21.04 32.52
C LEU A 94 -11.03 21.88 33.41
N CYS A 95 -10.65 22.09 34.68
CA CYS A 95 -11.52 22.73 35.67
C CYS A 95 -10.78 23.52 36.77
N HIS A 96 -9.49 23.28 37.01
CA HIS A 96 -8.72 23.97 38.06
C HIS A 96 -7.83 25.12 37.55
N VAL A 97 -7.72 25.28 36.23
CA VAL A 97 -7.00 26.40 35.64
C VAL A 97 -7.94 27.60 35.61
N ASP A 98 -7.78 28.57 36.51
CA ASP A 98 -8.73 29.69 36.72
C ASP A 98 -9.12 30.46 35.44
N TRP A 99 -8.27 30.49 34.41
CA TRP A 99 -8.51 31.12 33.11
C TRP A 99 -8.88 30.15 31.96
N LEU A 100 -8.80 28.83 32.16
CA LEU A 100 -9.28 27.76 31.23
C LEU A 100 -10.37 26.89 31.88
N GLY A 101 -10.91 27.33 33.02
CA GLY A 101 -11.91 26.62 33.77
C GLY A 101 -13.14 26.43 32.90
N ASN A 102 -13.56 25.18 32.72
CA ASN A 102 -14.66 24.77 31.86
C ASN A 102 -14.37 24.57 30.35
N THR A 103 -13.13 24.36 29.94
CA THR A 103 -12.77 24.01 28.56
C THR A 103 -12.48 22.52 28.38
N VAL A 104 -12.81 21.97 27.21
CA VAL A 104 -12.39 20.62 26.78
C VAL A 104 -10.94 20.68 26.30
N TYR A 105 -10.07 19.88 26.91
CA TYR A 105 -8.68 19.73 26.50
C TYR A 105 -8.51 18.78 25.32
N ARG A 106 -9.32 17.72 25.25
CA ARG A 106 -9.24 16.73 24.17
C ARG A 106 -10.59 16.05 23.93
N TRP A 107 -11.06 16.12 22.68
CA TRP A 107 -12.13 15.24 22.18
C TRP A 107 -11.50 13.99 21.60
N ARG A 108 -11.97 12.83 22.03
CA ARG A 108 -11.45 11.53 21.57
C ARG A 108 -12.44 10.88 20.64
N LEU A 109 -11.91 10.14 19.66
CA LEU A 109 -12.74 9.36 18.75
C LEU A 109 -13.60 8.39 19.54
N ASN A 110 -14.92 8.51 19.47
CA ASN A 110 -15.85 7.63 20.16
C ASN A 110 -16.64 6.72 19.20
N LYS A 111 -16.70 7.07 17.92
CA LYS A 111 -17.41 6.27 16.90
C LYS A 111 -16.89 6.54 15.49
N ILE A 112 -16.80 5.49 14.69
CA ILE A 112 -16.68 5.55 13.23
C ILE A 112 -17.95 4.92 12.65
N ARG A 113 -18.50 5.52 11.60
CA ARG A 113 -19.65 4.99 10.86
C ARG A 113 -19.45 5.15 9.36
N ASP A 114 -19.62 4.07 8.59
CA ASP A 114 -19.58 4.15 7.13
C ASP A 114 -20.94 4.55 6.51
N THR A 115 -20.99 4.62 5.18
CA THR A 115 -22.19 4.98 4.40
C THR A 115 -23.33 3.94 4.45
N HIS A 116 -23.05 2.75 4.98
CA HIS A 116 -24.01 1.65 5.12
C HIS A 116 -24.51 1.51 6.56
N GLY A 117 -23.97 2.33 7.47
CA GLY A 117 -24.31 2.32 8.88
C GLY A 117 -23.54 1.28 9.70
N ASN A 118 -22.48 0.69 9.14
CA ASN A 118 -21.55 -0.15 9.90
C ASN A 118 -20.76 0.73 10.87
N GLU A 119 -20.59 0.26 12.11
CA GLU A 119 -20.00 1.06 13.18
C GLU A 119 -18.77 0.41 13.82
N ILE A 120 -17.87 1.27 14.28
CA ILE A 120 -16.81 0.95 15.24
C ILE A 120 -16.99 1.90 16.43
N ILE A 121 -17.11 1.37 17.64
CA ILE A 121 -17.32 2.15 18.86
C ILE A 121 -16.05 2.09 19.71
N PHE A 122 -15.65 3.25 20.23
CA PHE A 122 -14.52 3.42 21.12
C PHE A 122 -15.02 3.95 22.45
N GLN A 123 -14.69 3.26 23.55
CA GLN A 123 -15.02 3.68 24.90
C GLN A 123 -13.76 3.96 25.69
N TYR A 124 -13.88 4.91 26.61
CA TYR A 124 -12.82 5.33 27.48
C TYR A 124 -13.19 5.20 28.96
N ASP A 125 -12.17 4.97 29.79
CA ASP A 125 -12.31 5.02 31.24
C ASP A 125 -11.82 6.37 31.75
N GLU A 126 -12.70 7.11 32.42
CA GLU A 126 -12.34 8.34 33.14
C GLU A 126 -12.01 8.07 34.61
N VAL A 127 -10.81 8.45 35.03
CA VAL A 127 -10.42 8.43 36.43
C VAL A 127 -11.04 9.63 37.14
N ARG A 128 -12.00 9.37 38.03
CA ARG A 128 -12.62 10.39 38.89
C ARG A 128 -11.97 10.37 40.27
N THR A 129 -11.41 11.49 40.70
CA THR A 129 -10.91 11.68 42.08
C THR A 129 -11.69 12.78 42.78
N SER A 130 -11.82 12.71 44.10
CA SER A 130 -12.47 13.76 44.89
C SER A 130 -11.60 15.00 45.11
N TYR A 131 -10.30 14.92 44.77
CA TYR A 131 -9.30 15.94 45.09
C TYR A 131 -8.89 16.80 43.89
N TYR A 132 -8.96 16.24 42.68
CA TYR A 132 -8.73 16.94 41.41
C TYR A 132 -9.95 16.73 40.52
N CYS A 133 -10.46 17.82 39.93
CA CYS A 133 -11.61 17.76 39.03
C CYS A 133 -11.18 17.46 37.58
N GLU A 134 -9.88 17.57 37.25
CA GLU A 134 -9.31 17.09 36.00
C GLU A 134 -9.46 15.58 35.91
N ARG A 135 -9.96 15.10 34.77
CA ARG A 135 -10.18 13.68 34.54
C ARG A 135 -9.20 13.15 33.53
N GLU A 136 -8.61 12.02 33.86
CA GLU A 136 -7.83 11.27 32.89
C GLU A 136 -8.74 10.30 32.17
N SER A 137 -8.79 10.39 30.85
CA SER A 137 -9.48 9.42 30.02
C SER A 137 -8.45 8.44 29.42
N TYR A 138 -8.81 7.17 29.22
CA TYR A 138 -7.96 6.19 28.54
C TYR A 138 -8.81 5.27 27.70
N LEU A 139 -8.37 4.95 26.47
CA LEU A 139 -9.09 3.99 25.65
C LEU A 139 -9.14 2.66 26.40
N SER A 140 -10.34 2.17 26.68
CA SER A 140 -10.58 0.96 27.46
C SER A 140 -11.16 -0.15 26.60
N HIS A 141 -12.02 0.20 25.64
CA HIS A 141 -12.65 -0.78 24.75
C HIS A 141 -12.81 -0.28 23.31
N ILE A 142 -12.71 -1.19 22.35
CA ILE A 142 -13.17 -1.00 20.97
C ILE A 142 -14.10 -2.15 20.60
N TRP A 143 -15.23 -1.84 19.97
CA TRP A 143 -16.14 -2.83 19.39
C TRP A 143 -16.37 -2.59 17.91
N TYR A 144 -16.42 -3.66 17.13
CA TYR A 144 -16.76 -3.62 15.71
C TYR A 144 -17.36 -4.94 15.24
N ASN A 145 -17.83 -4.99 14.00
CA ASN A 145 -18.63 -6.09 13.43
C ASN A 145 -19.92 -6.30 14.23
N GLN A 146 -20.76 -5.26 14.32
CA GLN A 146 -22.06 -5.35 14.98
C GLN A 146 -22.94 -6.41 14.31
N ARG A 147 -23.64 -7.20 15.11
CA ARG A 147 -24.55 -8.25 14.66
C ARG A 147 -26.00 -7.77 14.62
N ASP A 148 -26.86 -8.54 13.97
CA ASP A 148 -28.31 -8.27 13.89
C ASP A 148 -29.00 -8.17 15.27
N ASP A 149 -28.48 -8.86 16.28
CA ASP A 149 -28.98 -8.82 17.66
C ASP A 149 -28.45 -7.64 18.49
N GLN A 150 -27.77 -6.69 17.83
CA GLN A 150 -27.11 -5.52 18.42
C GLN A 150 -25.93 -5.85 19.35
N THR A 151 -25.49 -7.11 19.40
CA THR A 151 -24.23 -7.48 20.06
C THR A 151 -23.05 -7.26 19.12
N TRP A 152 -21.85 -7.19 19.69
CA TRP A 152 -20.63 -6.92 18.94
C TRP A 152 -19.86 -8.20 18.67
N GLY A 153 -19.40 -8.38 17.43
CA GLY A 153 -18.62 -9.54 17.03
C GLY A 153 -17.22 -9.52 17.62
N THR A 154 -16.46 -8.47 17.33
CA THR A 154 -15.10 -8.30 17.86
C THR A 154 -15.07 -7.26 18.97
N HIS A 155 -14.36 -7.58 20.04
CA HIS A 155 -14.13 -6.69 21.18
C HIS A 155 -12.64 -6.68 21.53
N ILE A 156 -12.05 -5.48 21.51
CA ILE A 156 -10.68 -5.22 21.96
C ILE A 156 -10.75 -4.54 23.34
N GLU A 157 -10.07 -5.10 24.32
CA GLU A 157 -10.00 -4.61 25.70
C GLU A 157 -8.57 -4.12 26.02
N PHE A 158 -8.45 -2.90 26.53
CA PHE A 158 -7.21 -2.27 26.95
C PHE A 158 -7.08 -2.33 28.47
N VAL A 159 -6.52 -3.42 28.96
CA VAL A 159 -6.43 -3.69 30.41
C VAL A 159 -5.27 -2.91 31.02
N ARG A 160 -5.54 -2.18 32.10
CA ARG A 160 -4.56 -1.38 32.83
C ARG A 160 -4.16 -2.02 34.15
N ALA A 161 -2.96 -1.73 34.64
CA ALA A 161 -2.46 -2.13 35.96
C ALA A 161 -2.09 -0.92 36.83
N SER A 162 -2.28 -1.04 38.14
CA SER A 162 -1.94 0.01 39.12
C SER A 162 -0.45 0.32 39.13
N ARG A 163 -0.10 1.59 39.34
CA ARG A 163 1.30 2.01 39.50
C ARG A 163 1.79 1.77 40.93
N PRO A 164 3.08 1.41 41.13
CA PRO A 164 3.74 1.50 42.43
C PRO A 164 3.73 2.94 42.97
N ALA A 165 3.80 3.11 44.30
CA ALA A 165 3.40 4.32 45.04
C ALA A 165 4.06 5.69 44.68
N ASN A 166 5.04 5.74 43.78
CA ASN A 166 5.56 6.99 43.24
C ASN A 166 4.74 7.42 42.02
N LYS A 167 3.74 8.25 42.27
CA LYS A 167 2.88 8.84 41.24
C LYS A 167 3.69 9.84 40.41
N ASP A 168 3.95 9.54 39.15
CA ASP A 168 4.43 10.53 38.19
C ASP A 168 3.24 11.41 37.78
N GLY A 169 3.24 12.64 38.27
CA GLY A 169 2.68 13.75 37.52
C GLY A 169 3.79 14.36 36.65
N ASP A 170 3.39 15.12 35.64
CA ASP A 170 4.27 16.11 35.03
C ASP A 170 4.67 17.08 36.16
N ARG A 171 5.80 16.83 36.82
CA ARG A 171 6.36 17.72 37.85
C ARG A 171 7.21 18.76 37.16
N ASP A 172 6.58 19.59 36.35
CA ASP A 172 7.02 20.96 36.26
C ASP A 172 6.51 21.70 37.49
N ASP A 173 7.24 22.73 37.90
CA ASP A 173 7.26 23.40 39.20
C ASP A 173 5.95 24.15 39.59
N PHE A 174 4.79 23.66 39.15
CA PHE A 174 3.48 24.21 39.47
C PHE A 174 2.81 23.38 40.55
N THR A 175 2.23 24.05 41.54
CA THR A 175 1.46 23.46 42.63
C THR A 175 0.23 22.64 42.19
N HIS A 176 0.00 22.46 40.88
CA HIS A 176 -1.14 21.79 40.24
C HIS A 176 -0.73 21.07 38.93
N PRO A 177 -0.38 19.77 38.93
CA PRO A 177 -0.16 19.02 37.69
C PRO A 177 -1.49 18.80 36.95
N LEU A 178 -1.49 18.95 35.62
CA LEU A 178 -2.71 18.89 34.79
C LEU A 178 -3.34 17.49 34.71
N PHE A 179 -2.53 16.42 34.69
CA PHE A 179 -2.99 15.03 34.64
C PHE A 179 -2.09 14.11 35.49
N PHE A 180 -2.67 13.09 36.13
CA PHE A 180 -2.00 12.16 37.06
C PHE A 180 -2.19 10.68 36.70
N GLN A 181 -1.23 10.03 36.05
CA GLN A 181 -1.49 8.64 35.65
C GLN A 181 -1.45 7.70 36.85
N TYR A 182 -2.59 7.11 37.23
CA TYR A 182 -2.70 6.13 38.32
C TYR A 182 -2.42 4.69 37.90
N SER A 183 -2.52 4.41 36.61
CA SER A 183 -2.35 3.08 36.01
C SER A 183 -1.67 3.19 34.66
N TYR A 184 -1.22 2.07 34.10
CA TYR A 184 -0.61 1.99 32.77
C TYR A 184 -1.21 0.83 31.97
N LEU A 185 -1.17 0.92 30.64
CA LEU A 185 -1.61 -0.15 29.76
C LEU A 185 -0.72 -1.39 29.99
N ASN A 186 -1.32 -2.44 30.54
CA ASN A 186 -0.64 -3.68 30.88
C ASN A 186 -0.74 -4.70 29.74
N LYS A 187 -1.93 -4.81 29.14
CA LYS A 187 -2.19 -5.74 28.05
C LYS A 187 -3.36 -5.30 27.18
N VAL A 188 -3.36 -5.75 25.93
CA VAL A 188 -4.45 -5.58 24.97
C VAL A 188 -5.00 -6.96 24.66
N ARG A 189 -6.30 -7.19 24.89
CA ARG A 189 -6.95 -8.48 24.64
C ARG A 189 -7.90 -8.33 23.47
N VAL A 190 -7.80 -9.25 22.51
CA VAL A 190 -8.73 -9.30 21.38
C VAL A 190 -9.60 -10.52 21.57
N THR A 191 -10.90 -10.28 21.67
CA THR A 191 -11.90 -11.34 21.77
C THR A 191 -12.85 -11.27 20.58
N HIS A 192 -13.33 -12.43 20.16
CA HIS A 192 -14.37 -12.54 19.16
C HIS A 192 -15.49 -13.44 19.67
N GLY A 193 -16.74 -12.96 19.64
CA GLY A 193 -17.88 -13.66 20.22
C GLY A 193 -17.69 -14.02 21.69
N GLY A 194 -16.93 -13.20 22.43
CA GLY A 194 -16.56 -13.42 23.83
C GLY A 194 -15.39 -14.39 24.06
N GLN A 195 -14.87 -15.05 23.02
CA GLN A 195 -13.71 -15.94 23.13
C GLN A 195 -12.41 -15.17 22.89
N LEU A 196 -11.38 -15.40 23.71
CA LEU A 196 -10.06 -14.79 23.50
C LEU A 196 -9.43 -15.38 22.23
N THR A 197 -9.00 -14.51 21.33
CA THR A 197 -8.29 -14.89 20.11
C THR A 197 -6.78 -14.70 20.27
N ARG A 198 -6.38 -13.54 20.81
CA ARG A 198 -4.97 -13.20 21.09
C ARG A 198 -4.86 -12.13 22.17
N GLU A 199 -3.71 -12.06 22.83
CA GLU A 199 -3.41 -11.07 23.88
C GLU A 199 -1.99 -10.51 23.70
N TYR A 200 -1.85 -9.19 23.67
CA TYR A 200 -0.55 -8.53 23.68
C TYR A 200 -0.22 -8.10 25.11
N ARG A 201 0.90 -8.58 25.66
CA ARG A 201 1.39 -8.21 26.99
C ARG A 201 2.54 -7.22 26.87
N LEU A 202 2.48 -6.16 27.67
CA LEU A 202 3.45 -5.08 27.64
C LEU A 202 4.26 -5.09 28.94
N ALA A 203 5.59 -5.07 28.83
CA ALA A 203 6.49 -4.91 29.97
C ALA A 203 7.09 -3.50 29.96
N TYR A 204 7.39 -2.95 31.14
CA TYR A 204 7.95 -1.60 31.27
C TYR A 204 9.10 -1.57 32.26
N SER A 205 10.06 -0.68 32.00
CA SER A 205 11.03 -0.23 32.98
C SER A 205 10.63 1.13 33.53
N PHE A 206 11.09 1.39 34.76
CA PHE A 206 10.88 2.63 35.48
C PHE A 206 12.25 3.23 35.78
N HIS A 207 12.46 4.48 35.38
CA HIS A 207 13.70 5.21 35.64
C HIS A 207 13.35 6.60 36.21
N GLY A 208 13.48 6.76 37.53
CA GLY A 208 12.93 7.92 38.23
C GLY A 208 11.42 8.01 38.00
N ASN A 209 10.98 9.14 37.44
CA ASN A 209 9.57 9.40 37.11
C ASN A 209 9.18 9.06 35.66
N SER A 210 10.04 8.36 34.91
CA SER A 210 9.78 8.01 33.51
C SER A 210 9.52 6.52 33.34
N ARG A 211 8.47 6.18 32.58
CA ARG A 211 8.11 4.82 32.17
C ARG A 211 8.53 4.57 30.73
N ARG A 212 9.20 3.45 30.47
CA ARG A 212 9.66 3.07 29.12
C ARG A 212 9.17 1.67 28.78
N LEU A 213 8.57 1.51 27.61
CA LEU A 213 8.11 0.20 27.13
C LEU A 213 9.33 -0.68 26.89
N GLN A 214 9.45 -1.81 27.57
CA GLN A 214 10.57 -2.73 27.38
C GLN A 214 10.26 -3.79 26.34
N SER A 215 9.04 -4.30 26.32
CA SER A 215 8.66 -5.32 25.35
C SER A 215 7.17 -5.37 25.09
N VAL A 216 6.83 -5.90 23.92
CA VAL A 216 5.49 -6.36 23.56
C VAL A 216 5.60 -7.84 23.18
N THR A 217 4.80 -8.67 23.82
CA THR A 217 4.74 -10.12 23.56
C THR A 217 3.33 -10.49 23.13
N GLU A 218 3.18 -11.10 21.96
CA GLU A 218 1.90 -11.68 21.52
C GLU A 218 1.73 -13.07 22.14
N HIS A 219 0.60 -13.28 22.78
CA HIS A 219 0.17 -14.55 23.32
C HIS A 219 -1.03 -15.08 22.53
N GLY A 220 -0.95 -16.33 22.10
CA GLY A 220 -2.08 -17.09 21.61
C GLY A 220 -3.04 -17.36 22.77
N ALA A 221 -4.30 -17.64 22.48
CA ALA A 221 -5.27 -17.82 23.56
C ALA A 221 -5.19 -19.18 24.28
N ASP A 222 -4.30 -20.07 23.85
CA ASP A 222 -3.84 -21.24 24.63
C ASP A 222 -2.76 -20.87 25.68
N GLY A 223 -2.30 -19.62 25.68
CA GLY A 223 -1.25 -19.11 26.57
C GLY A 223 0.16 -19.19 26.00
N SER A 224 0.36 -19.86 24.85
CA SER A 224 1.64 -19.84 24.12
C SER A 224 2.05 -18.41 23.75
N ALA A 225 3.34 -18.17 23.56
CA ALA A 225 3.89 -16.84 23.30
C ALA A 225 4.83 -16.85 22.11
N LEU A 226 4.72 -15.86 21.23
CA LEU A 226 5.74 -15.57 20.23
C LEU A 226 6.94 -14.85 20.88
N PRO A 227 8.12 -14.86 20.23
CA PRO A 227 9.25 -14.03 20.64
C PRO A 227 8.84 -12.58 20.85
N ALA A 228 9.32 -11.98 21.94
CA ALA A 228 8.98 -10.60 22.29
C ALA A 228 9.69 -9.60 21.37
N THR A 229 8.97 -8.57 20.94
CA THR A 229 9.61 -7.37 20.40
C THR A 229 10.08 -6.53 21.59
N THR A 230 11.38 -6.23 21.65
CA THR A 230 11.98 -5.47 22.76
C THR A 230 12.49 -4.11 22.31
N PHE A 231 12.45 -3.14 23.22
CA PHE A 231 12.84 -1.75 22.96
C PHE A 231 13.93 -1.31 23.94
N GLU A 232 14.94 -0.63 23.42
CA GLU A 232 16.06 -0.10 24.20
C GLU A 232 16.11 1.42 24.07
N TYR A 233 16.56 2.09 25.13
CA TYR A 233 16.59 3.54 25.19
C TYR A 233 17.93 4.06 25.71
N GLY A 234 18.45 5.10 25.05
CA GLY A 234 19.58 5.88 25.52
C GLY A 234 19.12 7.14 26.25
N LEU A 235 19.92 7.61 27.22
CA LEU A 235 19.74 8.90 27.87
C LEU A 235 20.51 9.96 27.08
N TYR A 236 19.82 10.99 26.65
CA TYR A 236 20.36 12.10 25.88
C TYR A 236 20.08 13.41 26.59
N ASP A 237 21.10 14.24 26.74
CA ASP A 237 20.99 15.54 27.39
C ASP A 237 20.48 16.60 26.40
N ASN A 238 19.28 17.14 26.65
CA ASN A 238 18.69 18.21 25.85
C ASN A 238 19.00 19.62 26.41
N THR A 239 20.13 19.84 27.09
CA THR A 239 20.49 21.21 27.48
C THR A 239 20.82 22.09 26.27
N ALA A 240 20.01 23.13 26.06
CA ALA A 240 20.37 24.25 25.22
C ALA A 240 21.38 25.16 25.96
N SER A 241 22.40 25.68 25.25
CA SER A 241 23.39 26.60 25.84
C SER A 241 22.80 27.95 26.30
N ASN A 242 21.57 28.27 25.90
CA ASN A 242 20.86 29.52 26.19
C ASN A 242 19.71 29.37 27.20
N TRP A 243 19.45 28.17 27.73
CA TRP A 243 18.43 27.99 28.77
C TRP A 243 18.92 28.55 30.11
N ALA A 244 18.20 29.55 30.63
CA ALA A 244 18.54 30.23 31.87
C ALA A 244 18.57 29.23 33.05
N GLY A 245 19.73 29.08 33.70
CA GLY A 245 19.87 28.33 34.95
C GLY A 245 20.62 27.00 34.86
N GLY A 246 21.15 26.60 33.70
CA GLY A 246 22.04 25.43 33.60
C GLY A 246 21.41 24.08 33.97
N LYS A 247 20.07 23.97 33.92
CA LYS A 247 19.34 22.72 34.21
C LYS A 247 19.47 21.75 33.04
N THR A 248 20.10 20.60 33.30
CA THR A 248 20.16 19.42 32.41
C THR A 248 18.83 18.68 32.41
N TYR A 249 18.21 18.53 31.24
CA TYR A 249 16.99 17.72 31.06
C TYR A 249 17.32 16.47 30.25
N PRO A 250 17.69 15.34 30.89
CA PRO A 250 17.98 14.11 30.19
C PRO A 250 16.68 13.44 29.70
N TYR A 251 16.54 13.27 28.39
CA TYR A 251 15.42 12.56 27.78
C TYR A 251 15.84 11.19 27.27
N SER A 252 14.90 10.26 27.32
CA SER A 252 15.12 8.90 26.84
C SER A 252 14.71 8.81 25.38
N ARG A 253 15.62 8.40 24.50
CA ARG A 253 15.32 8.21 23.07
C ARG A 253 15.47 6.73 22.72
N LEU A 254 14.61 6.23 21.84
CA LEU A 254 14.62 4.83 21.39
C LEU A 254 15.90 4.57 20.57
N THR A 255 16.80 3.73 21.09
CA THR A 255 18.08 3.42 20.44
C THR A 255 18.10 2.06 19.78
N ALA A 256 17.22 1.13 20.16
CA ALA A 256 17.08 -0.12 19.44
C ALA A 256 15.68 -0.73 19.52
N VAL A 257 15.33 -1.49 18.49
CA VAL A 257 14.17 -2.38 18.43
C VAL A 257 14.66 -3.76 17.99
N ASN A 258 14.44 -4.78 18.81
CA ASN A 258 14.68 -6.18 18.45
C ASN A 258 13.35 -6.87 18.23
N ASN A 259 13.19 -7.61 17.13
CA ASN A 259 11.94 -8.31 16.82
C ASN A 259 11.81 -9.70 17.49
N GLY A 260 12.83 -10.14 18.23
CA GLY A 260 12.86 -11.47 18.86
C GLY A 260 13.24 -12.65 17.93
N TYR A 261 13.24 -12.43 16.62
CA TYR A 261 13.61 -13.41 15.59
C TYR A 261 15.07 -13.30 15.11
N GLY A 262 15.84 -12.38 15.72
CA GLY A 262 17.24 -12.09 15.40
C GLY A 262 17.43 -10.77 14.65
N GLY A 263 16.36 -10.17 14.11
CA GLY A 263 16.41 -8.87 13.46
C GLY A 263 16.45 -7.73 14.48
N ARG A 264 17.34 -6.76 14.24
CA ARG A 264 17.50 -5.60 15.11
C ARG A 264 17.69 -4.33 14.29
N ILE A 265 17.00 -3.27 14.71
CA ILE A 265 17.26 -1.91 14.22
C ILE A 265 17.87 -1.13 15.37
N GLU A 266 18.99 -0.47 15.13
CA GLU A 266 19.62 0.46 16.06
C GLU A 266 19.58 1.88 15.46
N VAL A 267 19.41 2.88 16.32
CA VAL A 267 19.32 4.29 15.93
C VAL A 267 20.31 5.08 16.77
N ASP A 268 21.27 5.68 16.09
CA ASP A 268 22.23 6.62 16.70
C ASP A 268 21.78 8.04 16.42
N TYR A 269 21.70 8.82 17.49
CA TYR A 269 21.33 10.21 17.42
C TYR A 269 22.58 11.09 17.47
N GLN A 270 22.67 12.05 16.55
CA GLN A 270 23.70 13.07 16.57
C GLN A 270 23.15 14.36 17.15
N ARG A 271 23.95 15.05 17.96
CA ARG A 271 23.57 16.38 18.48
C ARG A 271 23.47 17.35 17.31
N ALA A 272 22.40 18.12 17.25
CA ALA A 272 22.23 19.18 16.28
C ALA A 272 23.23 20.32 16.59
N THR A 273 23.62 21.08 15.58
CA THR A 273 24.57 22.19 15.72
C THR A 273 23.94 23.51 15.28
N GLY A 274 24.55 24.61 15.71
CA GLY A 274 24.06 25.95 15.38
C GLY A 274 22.65 26.17 15.95
N LYS A 275 21.80 26.87 15.20
CA LYS A 275 20.46 27.24 15.66
C LYS A 275 19.52 26.03 15.82
N ALA A 276 19.76 24.91 15.12
CA ALA A 276 18.94 23.70 15.25
C ALA A 276 19.08 23.01 16.63
N ASP A 277 20.21 23.19 17.33
CA ASP A 277 20.42 22.69 18.71
C ASP A 277 19.42 23.30 19.69
N THR A 278 18.89 24.49 19.40
CA THR A 278 17.89 25.16 20.24
C THR A 278 16.52 24.45 20.23
N TYR A 279 16.21 23.63 19.20
CA TYR A 279 14.85 23.09 19.00
C TYR A 279 14.77 21.56 19.03
N TYR A 280 15.60 20.84 18.26
CA TYR A 280 15.51 19.37 18.20
C TYR A 280 16.53 18.66 19.10
N HIS A 281 17.60 19.37 19.52
CA HIS A 281 18.79 18.92 20.26
C HIS A 281 19.55 17.74 19.63
N TYR A 282 18.86 16.70 19.18
CA TYR A 282 19.40 15.60 18.41
C TYR A 282 18.47 15.23 17.27
N ARG A 283 19.10 14.77 16.19
CA ARG A 283 18.48 14.19 15.00
C ARG A 283 19.06 12.80 14.75
N VAL A 284 18.39 11.98 13.95
CA VAL A 284 18.95 10.69 13.55
C VAL A 284 20.24 10.97 12.77
N GLY A 285 21.35 10.41 13.22
CA GLY A 285 22.61 10.44 12.49
C GLY A 285 22.79 9.17 11.67
N GLU A 286 22.45 8.05 12.28
CA GLU A 286 22.59 6.74 11.65
C GLU A 286 21.48 5.79 12.10
N ARG A 287 21.04 4.96 11.16
CA ARG A 287 20.24 3.77 11.46
C ARG A 287 21.01 2.52 11.01
N ARG A 288 21.19 1.58 11.93
CA ARG A 288 21.81 0.28 11.65
C ARG A 288 20.73 -0.80 11.61
N THR A 289 20.81 -1.70 10.64
CA THR A 289 19.86 -2.82 10.49
C THR A 289 20.64 -4.12 10.46
N LEU A 290 20.48 -4.92 11.50
CA LEU A 290 21.15 -6.19 11.70
C LEU A 290 20.22 -7.33 11.29
N ASP A 291 20.77 -8.28 10.53
CA ASP A 291 20.02 -9.39 9.97
C ASP A 291 19.98 -10.65 10.85
N GLY A 292 20.58 -10.61 12.04
CA GLY A 292 20.66 -11.77 12.94
C GLY A 292 21.65 -12.85 12.49
N LEU A 293 22.37 -12.65 11.38
CA LEU A 293 23.46 -13.52 10.91
C LEU A 293 24.85 -12.91 11.16
N GLY A 294 24.90 -11.73 11.79
CA GLY A 294 26.13 -10.99 12.07
C GLY A 294 26.42 -9.87 11.06
N HIS A 295 25.55 -9.64 10.08
CA HIS A 295 25.69 -8.55 9.12
C HIS A 295 24.93 -7.30 9.56
N THR A 296 25.47 -6.12 9.22
CA THR A 296 24.87 -4.83 9.59
C THR A 296 24.82 -3.89 8.38
N ALA A 297 23.63 -3.53 7.93
CA ALA A 297 23.42 -2.46 6.94
C ALA A 297 23.35 -1.12 7.66
N ARG A 298 23.84 -0.05 7.03
CA ARG A 298 23.90 1.28 7.65
C ARG A 298 23.16 2.30 6.77
N ARG A 299 22.39 3.18 7.38
CA ARG A 299 21.80 4.35 6.72
C ARG A 299 22.24 5.59 7.45
N LEU A 300 22.99 6.44 6.78
CA LEU A 300 23.52 7.67 7.34
C LEU A 300 22.67 8.85 6.87
N TYR A 301 22.37 9.76 7.78
CA TYR A 301 21.52 10.92 7.54
C TYR A 301 22.31 12.21 7.73
N THR A 302 22.36 13.01 6.66
CA THR A 302 22.92 14.36 6.69
C THR A 302 21.85 15.37 6.34
N TYR A 303 21.99 16.58 6.85
CA TYR A 303 20.97 17.62 6.76
C TYR A 303 21.64 18.93 6.40
N GLY A 304 20.96 19.72 5.57
CA GLY A 304 21.37 21.08 5.24
C GLY A 304 21.16 22.05 6.39
N ASP A 305 21.18 23.33 6.03
CA ASP A 305 20.85 24.39 6.98
C ASP A 305 19.38 24.32 7.38
N PRO A 306 19.09 24.56 8.67
CA PRO A 306 17.73 24.63 9.19
C PRO A 306 16.92 25.78 8.54
N CYS A 307 15.64 25.51 8.27
CA CYS A 307 14.66 26.45 7.72
C CYS A 307 13.92 27.18 8.87
N TRP A 308 13.96 28.52 8.89
CA TRP A 308 13.51 29.34 10.03
C TRP A 308 12.32 30.23 9.69
N ASP A 309 11.45 30.45 10.68
CA ASP A 309 10.34 31.42 10.68
C ASP A 309 10.85 32.87 10.90
N ALA A 310 11.95 33.25 10.25
CA ALA A 310 12.53 34.59 10.35
C ALA A 310 12.67 35.18 8.93
N PRO A 311 12.62 36.52 8.76
CA PRO A 311 12.65 37.14 7.44
C PRO A 311 13.88 36.69 6.65
N GLY A 312 13.64 36.04 5.51
CA GLY A 312 14.67 35.39 4.69
C GLY A 312 14.09 34.57 3.53
N PRO A 313 14.92 33.92 2.71
CA PRO A 313 14.46 33.09 1.58
C PRO A 313 13.70 31.81 2.00
N CYS A 314 13.70 31.53 3.30
CA CYS A 314 13.05 30.40 3.96
C CYS A 314 11.86 30.84 4.84
N ASP A 315 11.42 32.09 4.68
CA ASP A 315 10.33 32.71 5.44
C ASP A 315 8.99 32.04 5.05
N ASP A 316 8.28 31.53 6.06
CA ASP A 316 6.94 30.95 5.94
C ASP A 316 5.85 32.03 6.10
N GLY A 317 6.20 33.31 5.99
CA GLY A 317 5.29 34.43 6.23
C GLY A 317 5.04 34.71 7.72
N HIS A 318 5.58 33.91 8.64
CA HIS A 318 5.51 34.13 10.07
C HIS A 318 6.83 34.67 10.64
N TYR A 319 6.73 35.65 11.54
CA TYR A 319 7.87 36.18 12.28
C TYR A 319 7.91 35.56 13.69
N GLY A 320 8.74 34.55 13.94
CA GLY A 320 8.92 34.02 15.30
C GLY A 320 9.57 32.65 15.44
N TRP A 321 10.80 32.62 15.98
CA TRP A 321 11.49 31.57 16.75
C TRP A 321 11.07 30.08 16.65
N ALA A 322 10.79 29.49 15.49
CA ALA A 322 10.68 28.03 15.35
C ALA A 322 11.37 27.51 14.08
N LEU A 323 11.69 26.21 14.10
CA LEU A 323 12.35 25.49 13.02
C LEU A 323 11.32 24.61 12.31
N LYS A 324 11.14 24.77 11.00
CA LYS A 324 10.19 23.96 10.20
C LYS A 324 10.80 22.69 9.60
N GLY A 325 12.12 22.65 9.50
CA GLY A 325 12.83 21.55 8.86
C GLY A 325 14.19 21.98 8.32
N TYR A 326 14.61 21.41 7.21
CA TYR A 326 15.90 21.69 6.58
C TYR A 326 15.68 22.02 5.11
N HIS A 327 16.55 22.82 4.50
CA HIS A 327 16.44 23.09 3.07
C HIS A 327 16.80 21.89 2.19
N TRP A 328 17.59 20.94 2.71
CA TRP A 328 17.75 19.60 2.12
C TRP A 328 18.03 18.55 3.20
N GLN A 329 17.82 17.29 2.84
CA GLN A 329 18.23 16.11 3.62
C GLN A 329 18.79 15.06 2.67
N ALA A 330 19.86 14.38 3.07
CA ALA A 330 20.43 13.27 2.32
C ALA A 330 20.48 11.98 3.15
N GLU A 331 20.22 10.85 2.50
CA GLU A 331 20.35 9.50 3.02
C GLU A 331 21.43 8.76 2.21
N GLU A 332 22.43 8.21 2.89
CA GLU A 332 23.41 7.29 2.30
C GLU A 332 23.18 5.88 2.85
N VAL A 333 22.90 4.92 1.97
CA VAL A 333 22.73 3.51 2.33
C VAL A 333 24.00 2.73 2.03
N ARG A 334 24.53 2.05 3.05
CA ARG A 334 25.68 1.17 2.94
C ARG A 334 25.31 -0.30 3.14
N GLY A 335 25.93 -1.16 2.34
CA GLY A 335 25.82 -2.61 2.42
C GLY A 335 26.58 -3.20 3.60
N TYR A 336 26.57 -4.52 3.69
CA TYR A 336 27.24 -5.27 4.75
C TYR A 336 28.77 -5.16 4.70
N ASP A 337 29.33 -4.98 3.50
CA ASP A 337 30.76 -4.79 3.27
C ASP A 337 31.21 -3.31 3.44
N GLY A 338 30.28 -2.40 3.76
CA GLY A 338 30.55 -0.97 3.94
C GLY A 338 30.46 -0.13 2.65
N ASP A 339 30.30 -0.78 1.49
CA ASP A 339 30.10 -0.14 0.20
C ASP A 339 28.83 0.71 0.16
N VAL A 340 28.89 1.84 -0.54
CA VAL A 340 27.74 2.73 -0.73
C VAL A 340 26.85 2.16 -1.83
N LEU A 341 25.67 1.71 -1.46
CA LEU A 341 24.69 1.13 -2.39
C LEU A 341 23.84 2.19 -3.08
N ARG A 342 23.50 3.27 -2.36
CA ARG A 342 22.64 4.36 -2.86
C ARG A 342 22.80 5.61 -2.01
N ARG A 343 22.74 6.78 -2.66
CA ARG A 343 22.48 8.07 -2.00
C ARG A 343 21.18 8.66 -2.52
N THR A 344 20.36 9.18 -1.61
CA THR A 344 19.17 9.96 -1.94
C THR A 344 19.34 11.36 -1.38
N HIS A 345 19.24 12.39 -2.21
CA HIS A 345 19.29 13.79 -1.79
C HIS A 345 17.94 14.43 -2.09
N SER A 346 17.26 14.95 -1.07
CA SER A 346 15.96 15.61 -1.20
C SER A 346 16.12 17.08 -0.87
N THR A 347 15.79 17.96 -1.81
CA THR A 347 15.75 19.41 -1.65
C THR A 347 14.30 19.85 -1.45
N PHE A 348 14.07 20.67 -0.43
CA PHE A 348 12.74 21.13 -0.08
C PHE A 348 12.49 22.54 -0.62
N VAL A 349 11.26 22.81 -1.05
CA VAL A 349 10.78 24.14 -1.41
C VAL A 349 10.85 25.02 -0.16
N LEU A 350 11.35 26.25 -0.33
CA LEU A 350 11.62 27.19 0.75
C LEU A 350 10.58 28.31 0.88
N PRO A 351 10.12 28.96 -0.21
CA PRO A 351 9.17 30.04 -0.08
C PRO A 351 7.79 29.53 0.36
N TRP A 352 7.17 30.29 1.25
CA TRP A 352 5.76 30.13 1.60
C TRP A 352 4.84 30.28 0.37
N PRO A 353 3.69 29.57 0.30
CA PRO A 353 3.14 28.61 1.27
C PRO A 353 3.66 27.17 1.11
N LEU A 354 4.63 26.96 0.23
CA LEU A 354 5.09 25.62 -0.17
C LEU A 354 6.27 25.10 0.66
N THR A 355 6.67 25.82 1.70
CA THR A 355 7.84 25.51 2.53
C THR A 355 7.81 24.07 3.06
N GLY A 356 8.90 23.33 2.88
CA GLY A 356 9.06 21.95 3.37
C GLY A 356 8.53 20.86 2.43
N ARG A 357 7.88 21.20 1.31
CA ARG A 357 7.53 20.23 0.26
C ARG A 357 8.78 19.77 -0.48
N VAL A 358 8.87 18.49 -0.85
CA VAL A 358 10.00 18.00 -1.68
C VAL A 358 9.87 18.58 -3.08
N GLY A 359 10.73 19.51 -3.45
CA GLY A 359 10.76 20.13 -4.78
C GLY A 359 11.68 19.38 -5.74
N GLU A 360 12.73 18.76 -5.23
CA GLU A 360 13.68 17.95 -6.01
C GLU A 360 14.13 16.74 -5.20
N GLN A 361 14.23 15.58 -5.84
CA GLN A 361 14.88 14.40 -5.28
C GLN A 361 15.85 13.80 -6.30
N GLU A 362 17.09 13.58 -5.88
CA GLU A 362 18.13 12.96 -6.69
C GLU A 362 18.55 11.61 -6.10
N ILE A 363 18.73 10.62 -6.98
CA ILE A 363 19.36 9.35 -6.65
C ILE A 363 20.76 9.35 -7.26
N ARG A 364 21.76 9.16 -6.39
CA ARG A 364 23.18 9.21 -6.73
C ARG A 364 23.88 7.90 -6.39
N ASP A 365 24.92 7.59 -7.17
CA ASP A 365 25.79 6.43 -6.94
C ASP A 365 26.87 6.69 -5.86
N GLY A 366 27.74 5.68 -5.66
CA GLY A 366 28.88 5.75 -4.74
C GLY A 366 29.92 6.81 -5.09
N ALA A 367 29.97 7.27 -6.35
CA ALA A 367 30.85 8.32 -6.86
C ALA A 367 30.19 9.71 -6.92
N TRP A 368 28.98 9.85 -6.35
CA TRP A 368 28.17 11.09 -6.35
C TRP A 368 27.57 11.48 -7.70
N VAL A 369 27.64 10.60 -8.71
CA VAL A 369 27.00 10.81 -10.00
C VAL A 369 25.49 10.68 -9.84
N VAL A 370 24.74 11.66 -10.35
CA VAL A 370 23.28 11.61 -10.39
C VAL A 370 22.86 10.62 -11.47
N LEU A 371 22.02 9.64 -11.11
CA LEU A 371 21.44 8.69 -12.05
C LEU A 371 19.99 9.04 -12.39
N ARG A 372 19.27 9.63 -11.43
CA ARG A 372 17.89 10.10 -11.62
C ARG A 372 17.64 11.35 -10.78
N ARG A 373 16.89 12.29 -11.35
CA ARG A 373 16.29 13.43 -10.65
C ARG A 373 14.79 13.42 -10.87
N THR A 374 14.02 13.64 -9.81
CA THR A 374 12.59 13.90 -9.87
C THR A 374 12.34 15.31 -9.33
N GLU A 375 11.76 16.16 -10.16
CA GLU A 375 11.40 17.54 -9.83
C GLU A 375 9.88 17.64 -9.73
N THR A 376 9.38 18.23 -8.64
CA THR A 376 7.95 18.46 -8.43
C THR A 376 7.72 19.96 -8.34
N SER A 377 7.04 20.50 -9.35
CA SER A 377 6.51 21.87 -9.29
C SER A 377 5.21 21.82 -8.50
N TRP A 378 5.18 22.50 -7.36
CA TRP A 378 4.01 22.55 -6.50
C TRP A 378 3.17 23.79 -6.79
N GLY A 379 1.87 23.59 -6.89
CA GLY A 379 0.84 24.62 -6.90
C GLY A 379 0.07 24.62 -5.59
N TYR A 380 -0.76 25.65 -5.42
CA TYR A 380 -1.68 25.73 -4.31
C TYR A 380 -2.92 26.57 -4.65
N ASP A 381 -4.05 26.18 -4.09
CA ASP A 381 -5.33 26.87 -4.22
C ASP A 381 -5.81 27.36 -2.84
N TRP A 382 -6.24 28.62 -2.76
CA TRP A 382 -6.85 29.17 -1.55
C TRP A 382 -8.32 28.74 -1.47
N VAL A 383 -8.65 27.91 -0.48
CA VAL A 383 -10.03 27.56 -0.14
C VAL A 383 -10.63 28.65 0.75
N ILE A 384 -9.85 29.18 1.69
CA ILE A 384 -10.17 30.37 2.48
C ILE A 384 -8.98 31.32 2.40
N PRO A 385 -9.13 32.53 1.83
CA PRO A 385 -8.03 33.49 1.73
C PRO A 385 -7.49 33.90 3.10
N SER A 386 -6.18 34.07 3.20
CA SER A 386 -5.58 34.69 4.38
C SER A 386 -5.95 36.18 4.47
N THR A 387 -6.39 36.64 5.64
CA THR A 387 -6.53 38.07 5.94
C THR A 387 -5.25 38.61 6.59
N GLY A 388 -4.86 39.83 6.21
CA GLY A 388 -3.56 40.40 6.58
C GLY A 388 -3.40 40.65 8.08
N GLY A 389 -2.39 40.02 8.68
CA GLY A 389 -2.00 40.23 10.08
C GLY A 389 -1.46 38.95 10.71
N TYR A 390 -2.17 37.83 10.52
CA TYR A 390 -1.78 36.47 10.90
C TYR A 390 -2.54 35.50 9.96
N HIS A 391 -1.84 34.56 9.33
CA HIS A 391 -2.36 33.75 8.21
C HIS A 391 -3.38 32.68 8.66
N THR A 392 -4.65 33.05 8.79
CA THR A 392 -5.80 32.14 9.07
C THR A 392 -6.39 31.51 7.79
N GLY A 393 -5.61 31.35 6.74
CA GLY A 393 -6.12 30.86 5.46
C GLY A 393 -6.08 29.34 5.36
N VAL A 394 -6.89 28.77 4.48
CA VAL A 394 -6.95 27.33 4.18
C VAL A 394 -6.42 27.11 2.78
N VAL A 395 -5.41 26.25 2.65
CA VAL A 395 -4.71 26.02 1.39
C VAL A 395 -4.76 24.57 0.98
N PHE A 396 -5.17 24.30 -0.25
CA PHE A 396 -4.98 22.99 -0.88
C PHE A 396 -3.64 22.98 -1.62
N PHE A 397 -2.73 22.11 -1.21
CA PHE A 397 -1.43 21.93 -1.88
C PHE A 397 -1.47 20.76 -2.85
N HIS A 398 -0.96 20.96 -4.06
CA HIS A 398 -0.96 19.92 -5.08
C HIS A 398 0.27 19.98 -5.99
N PRO A 399 0.76 18.84 -6.51
CA PRO A 399 1.75 18.86 -7.57
C PRO A 399 1.09 19.34 -8.88
N ASP A 400 1.58 20.43 -9.46
CA ASP A 400 1.13 20.89 -10.79
C ASP A 400 1.81 20.10 -11.90
N GLN A 401 3.06 19.72 -11.66
CA GLN A 401 3.92 19.06 -12.62
C GLN A 401 4.95 18.20 -11.91
N VAL A 402 5.18 17.00 -12.43
CA VAL A 402 6.28 16.13 -12.01
C VAL A 402 7.13 15.81 -13.23
N VAL A 403 8.42 16.13 -13.15
CA VAL A 403 9.42 15.82 -14.18
C VAL A 403 10.37 14.76 -13.63
N THR A 404 10.56 13.66 -14.35
CA THR A 404 11.57 12.65 -14.00
C THR A 404 12.62 12.61 -15.09
N THR A 405 13.86 12.91 -14.73
CA THR A 405 15.02 12.94 -15.62
C THR A 405 16.01 11.85 -15.23
N ASP A 406 16.28 10.93 -16.16
CA ASP A 406 17.33 9.93 -16.03
C ASP A 406 18.60 10.40 -16.72
N TYR A 407 19.75 10.15 -16.09
CA TYR A 407 21.07 10.62 -16.53
C TYR A 407 22.02 9.45 -16.79
N SER A 408 22.86 9.57 -17.83
CA SER A 408 24.02 8.69 -18.04
C SER A 408 25.03 9.35 -18.98
N GLY A 409 26.33 9.27 -18.66
CA GLY A 409 27.39 9.70 -19.58
C GLY A 409 27.40 11.20 -19.95
N GLY A 410 26.72 12.07 -19.19
CA GLY A 410 26.53 13.48 -19.52
C GLY A 410 25.25 13.77 -20.32
N GLU A 411 24.52 12.73 -20.72
CA GLU A 411 23.23 12.81 -21.39
C GLU A 411 22.07 12.59 -20.42
N SER A 412 20.88 13.03 -20.84
CA SER A 412 19.66 12.93 -20.03
C SER A 412 18.39 12.78 -20.87
N VAL A 413 17.39 12.11 -20.33
CA VAL A 413 16.05 11.97 -20.92
C VAL A 413 15.00 12.18 -19.84
N SER A 414 13.94 12.92 -20.18
CA SER A 414 12.93 13.35 -19.21
C SER A 414 11.53 12.92 -19.63
N THR A 415 10.73 12.52 -18.65
CA THR A 415 9.27 12.46 -18.76
C THR A 415 8.66 13.54 -17.89
N GLN A 416 7.47 14.01 -18.29
CA GLN A 416 6.74 15.01 -17.52
C GLN A 416 5.26 14.66 -17.47
N VAL A 417 4.65 14.82 -16.30
CA VAL A 417 3.19 14.74 -16.12
C VAL A 417 2.70 16.02 -15.48
N GLU A 418 1.71 16.66 -16.08
CA GLU A 418 0.98 17.80 -15.48
C GLU A 418 -0.38 17.37 -14.95
N TYR A 419 -0.81 17.97 -13.85
CA TYR A 419 -2.06 17.64 -13.18
C TYR A 419 -3.03 18.82 -13.16
N ARG A 420 -4.34 18.51 -13.16
CA ARG A 420 -5.43 19.45 -12.87
C ARG A 420 -6.34 18.83 -11.83
N TYR A 421 -6.95 19.69 -11.02
CA TYR A 421 -7.78 19.30 -9.89
C TYR A 421 -9.18 19.92 -9.98
N ASP A 422 -10.15 19.36 -9.26
CA ASP A 422 -11.42 20.04 -8.96
C ASP A 422 -11.38 20.71 -7.58
N ASP A 423 -12.47 21.38 -7.21
CA ASP A 423 -12.64 22.09 -5.93
C ASP A 423 -12.61 21.17 -4.68
N TYR A 424 -12.50 19.84 -4.88
CA TYR A 424 -12.36 18.85 -3.82
C TYR A 424 -11.02 18.11 -3.86
N GLY A 425 -10.06 18.60 -4.66
CA GLY A 425 -8.73 18.01 -4.81
C GLY A 425 -8.76 16.62 -5.47
N ASN A 426 -9.76 16.32 -6.31
CA ASN A 426 -9.70 15.16 -7.21
C ASN A 426 -8.92 15.52 -8.47
N VAL A 427 -8.08 14.61 -8.98
CA VAL A 427 -7.40 14.81 -10.27
C VAL A 427 -8.41 14.73 -11.41
N THR A 428 -8.65 15.85 -12.10
CA THR A 428 -9.57 15.96 -13.24
C THR A 428 -8.87 15.80 -14.59
N ALA A 429 -7.56 16.05 -14.66
CA ALA A 429 -6.77 15.75 -15.85
C ALA A 429 -5.31 15.42 -15.52
N GLU A 430 -4.73 14.55 -16.32
CA GLU A 430 -3.29 14.31 -16.41
C GLU A 430 -2.85 14.50 -17.85
N TYR A 431 -1.79 15.28 -18.07
CA TYR A 431 -1.16 15.47 -19.37
C TYR A 431 0.22 14.85 -19.34
N HIS A 432 0.40 13.77 -20.09
CA HIS A 432 1.63 12.99 -20.12
C HIS A 432 2.46 13.41 -21.33
N TYR A 433 3.58 14.06 -21.05
CA TYR A 433 4.53 14.57 -22.05
C TYR A 433 5.69 13.59 -22.21
N GLY A 434 6.04 13.33 -23.48
CA GLY A 434 7.04 12.35 -23.90
C GLY A 434 7.05 12.26 -25.43
N ASN A 435 7.54 11.14 -25.99
CA ASN A 435 7.59 10.95 -27.45
C ASN A 435 6.24 10.50 -28.05
N ASP A 436 5.19 10.34 -27.23
CA ASP A 436 3.83 9.94 -27.61
C ASP A 436 2.82 10.52 -26.61
N GLU A 437 2.51 11.81 -26.78
CA GLU A 437 1.69 12.55 -25.83
C GLU A 437 0.28 11.96 -25.71
N ARG A 438 -0.22 11.91 -24.46
CA ARG A 438 -1.60 11.53 -24.17
C ARG A 438 -2.16 12.36 -23.01
N SER A 439 -3.48 12.48 -22.97
CA SER A 439 -4.17 13.07 -21.83
C SER A 439 -5.23 12.15 -21.26
N ILE A 440 -5.34 12.12 -19.94
CA ILE A 440 -6.37 11.38 -19.20
C ILE A 440 -7.25 12.41 -18.53
N HIS A 441 -8.56 12.37 -18.78
CA HIS A 441 -9.53 13.28 -18.18
C HIS A 441 -10.52 12.49 -17.34
N ARG A 442 -10.88 13.04 -16.19
CA ARG A 442 -11.77 12.42 -15.20
C ARG A 442 -12.83 13.40 -14.75
N GLY A 443 -14.00 12.86 -14.38
CA GLY A 443 -15.06 13.65 -13.79
C GLY A 443 -15.70 12.98 -12.59
N TYR A 444 -16.16 13.83 -11.67
CA TYR A 444 -16.72 13.48 -10.38
C TYR A 444 -18.07 14.20 -10.22
N TYR A 445 -19.03 13.57 -9.55
CA TYR A 445 -20.32 14.19 -9.20
C TYR A 445 -20.50 14.13 -7.68
N PRO A 446 -20.03 15.15 -6.95
CA PRO A 446 -19.98 15.13 -5.50
C PRO A 446 -21.38 15.17 -4.88
N ASN A 447 -21.57 14.43 -3.78
CA ASN A 447 -22.70 14.58 -2.87
C ASN A 447 -22.22 15.24 -1.58
N THR A 448 -22.45 16.55 -1.44
CA THR A 448 -22.01 17.33 -0.28
C THR A 448 -22.85 17.10 0.98
N THR A 449 -24.03 16.50 0.87
CA THR A 449 -24.85 16.11 2.03
C THR A 449 -24.28 14.86 2.71
N ALA A 450 -23.97 13.83 1.92
CA ALA A 450 -23.32 12.60 2.39
C ALA A 450 -21.81 12.77 2.56
N TRP A 451 -21.23 13.84 1.99
CA TRP A 451 -19.80 14.08 1.84
C TRP A 451 -19.05 13.00 1.06
N ILE A 452 -19.69 12.50 0.01
CA ILE A 452 -19.08 11.58 -0.97
C ILE A 452 -18.64 12.42 -2.16
N VAL A 453 -17.41 12.91 -2.14
CA VAL A 453 -16.88 13.90 -3.10
C VAL A 453 -15.78 13.35 -4.00
N ASN A 454 -15.35 12.09 -3.80
CA ASN A 454 -14.20 11.50 -4.51
C ASN A 454 -14.53 10.28 -5.40
N LYS A 455 -15.81 9.98 -5.65
CA LYS A 455 -16.20 8.83 -6.48
C LYS A 455 -16.10 9.17 -7.96
N LEU A 456 -15.18 8.51 -8.66
CA LEU A 456 -14.91 8.69 -10.08
C LEU A 456 -16.12 8.28 -10.93
N ALA A 457 -16.76 9.22 -11.62
CA ALA A 457 -17.94 8.95 -12.44
C ALA A 457 -17.60 8.58 -13.89
N TRP A 458 -16.55 9.18 -14.45
CA TRP A 458 -16.07 8.82 -15.79
C TRP A 458 -14.58 9.10 -15.95
N GLU A 459 -13.94 8.36 -16.86
CA GLU A 459 -12.55 8.53 -17.28
C GLU A 459 -12.45 8.38 -18.79
N ASN A 460 -11.74 9.31 -19.44
CA ASN A 460 -11.50 9.35 -20.88
C ASN A 460 -9.99 9.46 -21.14
N VAL A 461 -9.46 8.65 -22.06
CA VAL A 461 -8.07 8.79 -22.54
C VAL A 461 -8.08 9.32 -23.97
N TYR A 462 -7.27 10.34 -24.23
CA TYR A 462 -7.12 10.96 -25.54
C TYR A 462 -5.69 10.81 -26.07
N GLU A 463 -5.59 10.69 -27.39
CA GLU A 463 -4.32 10.82 -28.11
C GLU A 463 -3.95 12.31 -28.23
N GLY A 464 -2.75 12.66 -27.76
CA GLY A 464 -2.22 14.01 -27.73
C GLY A 464 -2.57 14.83 -26.49
N ILE A 465 -1.97 16.02 -26.42
CA ILE A 465 -2.26 17.10 -25.47
C ILE A 465 -2.78 18.29 -26.29
N THR A 466 -3.79 19.03 -25.82
CA THR A 466 -4.54 20.00 -26.66
C THR A 466 -3.67 21.04 -27.35
N GLY A 467 -3.82 21.14 -28.69
CA GLY A 467 -3.17 22.14 -29.56
C GLY A 467 -3.64 22.19 -31.02
N ASN A 468 -4.36 21.19 -31.55
CA ASN A 468 -4.86 21.22 -32.93
C ASN A 468 -6.37 21.51 -33.01
N ALA A 469 -6.74 22.40 -33.93
CA ALA A 469 -8.10 22.88 -34.21
C ALA A 469 -9.13 21.81 -34.66
N GLY A 470 -8.81 20.51 -34.51
CA GLY A 470 -9.65 19.37 -34.86
C GLY A 470 -10.22 18.56 -33.68
N GLY A 471 -9.91 18.94 -32.43
CA GLY A 471 -10.26 18.15 -31.23
C GLY A 471 -9.34 16.93 -31.05
N LEU A 472 -9.09 16.53 -29.80
CA LEU A 472 -8.29 15.34 -29.51
C LEU A 472 -9.09 14.07 -29.80
N ALA A 473 -8.43 13.04 -30.34
CA ALA A 473 -9.08 11.76 -30.62
C ALA A 473 -9.30 10.98 -29.32
N LEU A 474 -10.57 10.82 -28.92
CA LEU A 474 -10.95 9.98 -27.77
C LEU A 474 -10.64 8.51 -28.09
N LYS A 475 -9.78 7.90 -27.29
CA LYS A 475 -9.37 6.51 -27.45
C LYS A 475 -10.15 5.58 -26.55
N THR A 476 -10.27 5.85 -25.26
CA THR A 476 -11.07 5.00 -24.34
C THR A 476 -12.03 5.85 -23.53
N GLN A 477 -13.15 5.24 -23.11
CA GLN A 477 -14.07 5.83 -22.16
C GLN A 477 -14.60 4.77 -21.18
N THR A 478 -14.55 5.12 -19.90
CA THR A 478 -15.14 4.36 -18.79
C THR A 478 -16.20 5.20 -18.09
N LEU A 479 -17.37 4.63 -17.85
CA LEU A 479 -18.47 5.26 -17.11
C LEU A 479 -18.86 4.40 -15.90
N ASN A 480 -18.87 5.01 -14.72
CA ASN A 480 -19.17 4.38 -13.44
C ASN A 480 -20.52 4.88 -12.91
N TYR A 481 -21.37 3.94 -12.51
CA TYR A 481 -22.70 4.22 -11.99
C TYR A 481 -22.78 3.74 -10.55
N TYR A 482 -23.22 4.61 -9.67
CA TYR A 482 -23.29 4.35 -8.24
C TYR A 482 -24.73 4.14 -7.76
N ASP A 483 -24.90 3.35 -6.72
CA ASP A 483 -26.14 3.21 -5.94
C ASP A 483 -27.40 2.86 -6.75
N GLY A 484 -27.22 2.11 -7.84
CA GLY A 484 -28.31 1.71 -8.74
C GLY A 484 -28.84 2.85 -9.62
N ALA A 485 -28.14 3.98 -9.69
CA ALA A 485 -28.56 5.13 -10.47
C ALA A 485 -28.65 4.82 -11.98
N GLY A 486 -29.66 5.42 -12.62
CA GLY A 486 -29.85 5.33 -14.07
C GLY A 486 -28.78 6.06 -14.89
N SER A 487 -28.17 7.10 -14.31
CA SER A 487 -27.13 7.93 -14.92
C SER A 487 -25.82 7.87 -14.12
N TYR A 488 -24.68 7.94 -14.81
CA TYR A 488 -23.36 8.06 -14.18
C TYR A 488 -23.13 9.47 -13.60
N THR A 489 -23.97 10.43 -13.99
CA THR A 489 -23.92 11.83 -13.51
C THR A 489 -24.70 12.05 -12.23
N THR A 490 -25.36 11.02 -11.69
CA THR A 490 -26.10 11.11 -10.43
C THR A 490 -25.10 10.99 -9.29
N ALA A 491 -25.07 11.99 -8.40
CA ALA A 491 -24.20 11.97 -7.24
C ALA A 491 -24.53 10.77 -6.32
N PRO A 492 -23.52 10.02 -5.84
CA PRO A 492 -23.74 8.85 -5.00
C PRO A 492 -24.28 9.24 -3.63
N THR A 493 -25.13 8.39 -3.06
CA THR A 493 -25.63 8.46 -1.68
C THR A 493 -24.94 7.48 -0.74
N LYS A 494 -24.43 6.35 -1.26
CA LYS A 494 -23.62 5.38 -0.53
C LYS A 494 -22.26 5.11 -1.19
N GLY A 495 -22.15 5.31 -2.49
CA GLY A 495 -20.90 5.09 -3.22
C GLY A 495 -20.68 3.64 -3.67
N ASP A 496 -21.74 2.83 -3.71
CA ASP A 496 -21.71 1.45 -4.21
C ASP A 496 -21.60 1.46 -5.73
N LEU A 497 -20.47 1.00 -6.29
CA LEU A 497 -20.31 0.90 -7.74
C LEU A 497 -21.19 -0.22 -8.28
N THR A 498 -22.33 0.11 -8.89
CA THR A 498 -23.36 -0.85 -9.33
C THR A 498 -23.28 -1.20 -10.82
N LYS A 499 -22.63 -0.38 -11.64
CA LYS A 499 -22.45 -0.66 -13.07
C LYS A 499 -21.25 0.09 -13.63
N VAL A 500 -20.45 -0.61 -14.43
CA VAL A 500 -19.31 -0.07 -15.17
C VAL A 500 -19.55 -0.30 -16.65
N LYS A 501 -19.40 0.74 -17.45
CA LYS A 501 -19.39 0.64 -18.91
C LYS A 501 -18.00 1.02 -19.43
N ARG A 502 -17.42 0.18 -20.29
CA ARG A 502 -16.18 0.47 -21.02
C ARG A 502 -16.45 0.37 -22.51
N GLY A 503 -16.02 1.36 -23.27
CA GLY A 503 -16.33 1.45 -24.68
C GLY A 503 -16.20 2.87 -25.21
N LEU A 504 -16.78 3.12 -26.37
CA LEU A 504 -16.90 4.46 -26.95
C LEU A 504 -18.35 4.70 -27.36
N SER A 505 -18.85 5.90 -27.07
CA SER A 505 -20.19 6.32 -27.50
C SER A 505 -20.34 6.15 -29.01
N GLY A 506 -21.43 5.51 -29.45
CA GLY A 506 -21.67 5.19 -30.86
C GLY A 506 -20.95 3.95 -31.40
N ARG A 507 -19.97 3.37 -30.67
CA ARG A 507 -19.26 2.14 -31.07
C ARG A 507 -19.65 0.91 -30.27
N GLY A 508 -20.20 1.10 -29.08
CA GLY A 508 -20.72 0.02 -28.23
C GLY A 508 -20.14 0.05 -26.83
N TRP A 509 -20.72 -0.76 -25.95
CA TRP A 509 -20.35 -0.80 -24.53
C TRP A 509 -20.24 -2.23 -24.04
N VAL A 510 -19.12 -2.54 -23.39
CA VAL A 510 -19.00 -3.69 -22.50
C VAL A 510 -19.46 -3.25 -21.12
N THR A 511 -20.46 -3.95 -20.58
CA THR A 511 -21.13 -3.55 -19.33
C THR A 511 -20.98 -4.65 -18.29
N THR A 512 -20.41 -4.31 -17.13
CA THR A 512 -20.42 -5.16 -15.93
C THR A 512 -21.35 -4.55 -14.91
N ARG A 513 -22.12 -5.38 -14.21
CA ARG A 513 -23.06 -4.92 -13.17
C ARG A 513 -22.81 -5.62 -11.86
N TYR A 514 -23.17 -4.95 -10.78
CA TYR A 514 -23.00 -5.41 -9.42
C TYR A 514 -24.25 -5.12 -8.60
N ALA A 515 -24.55 -6.00 -7.65
CA ALA A 515 -25.51 -5.71 -6.58
C ALA A 515 -24.81 -5.82 -5.23
N TYR A 516 -25.36 -5.10 -4.25
CA TYR A 516 -24.85 -5.05 -2.88
C TYR A 516 -25.99 -5.34 -1.91
N ASP A 517 -25.64 -5.88 -0.74
CA ASP A 517 -26.55 -5.94 0.39
C ASP A 517 -26.62 -4.59 1.13
N ARG A 518 -27.37 -4.55 2.23
CA ARG A 518 -27.51 -3.33 3.04
C ARG A 518 -26.22 -2.91 3.74
N TRP A 519 -25.25 -3.82 3.87
CA TRP A 519 -24.01 -3.66 4.62
C TRP A 519 -22.83 -3.27 3.71
N GLY A 520 -23.06 -3.17 2.41
CA GLY A 520 -22.03 -2.79 1.42
C GLY A 520 -21.28 -3.97 0.84
N ASN A 521 -21.70 -5.21 1.11
CA ASN A 521 -21.07 -6.37 0.51
C ASN A 521 -21.62 -6.63 -0.88
N ARG A 522 -20.74 -6.92 -1.84
CA ARG A 522 -21.14 -7.26 -3.20
C ARG A 522 -21.77 -8.65 -3.24
N THR A 523 -23.07 -8.73 -3.52
CA THR A 523 -23.85 -9.97 -3.57
C THR A 523 -23.97 -10.56 -4.96
N ASP A 524 -23.83 -9.76 -6.01
CA ASP A 524 -23.93 -10.24 -7.39
C ASP A 524 -22.93 -9.56 -8.31
N VAL A 525 -22.50 -10.32 -9.32
CA VAL A 525 -21.71 -9.85 -10.44
C VAL A 525 -22.36 -10.38 -11.72
N TRP A 526 -22.69 -9.49 -12.65
CA TRP A 526 -23.03 -9.85 -14.02
C TRP A 526 -21.88 -9.44 -14.92
N ASP A 527 -21.34 -10.41 -15.66
CA ASP A 527 -20.37 -10.12 -16.70
C ASP A 527 -21.02 -9.44 -17.93
N ALA A 528 -20.22 -9.18 -18.95
CA ALA A 528 -20.67 -8.51 -20.17
C ALA A 528 -21.61 -9.33 -21.05
N LEU A 529 -21.66 -10.64 -20.85
CA LEU A 529 -22.60 -11.57 -21.49
C LEU A 529 -23.85 -11.79 -20.64
N ASN A 530 -23.96 -11.08 -19.52
CA ASN A 530 -25.04 -11.19 -18.55
C ASN A 530 -25.06 -12.53 -17.78
N HIS A 531 -23.93 -13.23 -17.73
CA HIS A 531 -23.77 -14.39 -16.85
C HIS A 531 -23.61 -13.91 -15.40
N ARG A 532 -24.38 -14.50 -14.48
CA ARG A 532 -24.49 -14.04 -13.10
C ARG A 532 -23.71 -14.94 -12.16
N THR A 533 -22.89 -14.33 -11.31
CA THR A 533 -22.33 -14.97 -10.11
C THR A 533 -22.92 -14.32 -8.87
N THR A 534 -23.51 -15.11 -7.98
CA THR A 534 -24.14 -14.64 -6.74
C THR A 534 -23.32 -15.11 -5.54
N THR A 535 -22.99 -14.21 -4.62
CA THR A 535 -22.33 -14.51 -3.35
C THR A 535 -23.26 -14.13 -2.20
N THR A 536 -23.47 -15.06 -1.27
CA THR A 536 -24.19 -14.79 -0.03
C THR A 536 -23.21 -14.72 1.12
N TYR A 537 -23.42 -13.77 2.02
CA TYR A 537 -22.62 -13.59 3.23
C TYR A 537 -23.28 -14.27 4.43
N ASP A 538 -22.51 -14.45 5.49
CA ASP A 538 -23.02 -15.02 6.73
C ASP A 538 -24.10 -14.11 7.35
N SER A 539 -25.11 -14.72 7.99
CA SER A 539 -26.25 -13.97 8.53
C SER A 539 -25.99 -13.30 9.87
N THR A 540 -24.81 -13.50 10.48
CA THR A 540 -24.54 -13.04 11.86
C THR A 540 -23.74 -11.74 11.85
N TYR A 541 -22.67 -11.71 11.08
CA TYR A 541 -21.73 -10.60 10.95
C TYR A 541 -21.82 -9.92 9.59
N HIS A 542 -22.44 -10.57 8.59
CA HIS A 542 -22.57 -10.06 7.23
C HIS A 542 -21.22 -9.62 6.64
N LEU A 543 -20.18 -10.44 6.87
CA LEU A 543 -18.81 -10.12 6.45
C LEU A 543 -18.17 -11.26 5.65
N TYR A 544 -18.52 -12.49 5.99
CA TYR A 544 -17.86 -13.67 5.45
C TYR A 544 -18.66 -14.23 4.27
N PRO A 545 -18.09 -14.38 3.07
CA PRO A 545 -18.78 -15.01 1.95
C PRO A 545 -18.90 -16.52 2.21
N VAL A 546 -20.12 -17.00 2.43
CA VAL A 546 -20.38 -18.40 2.86
C VAL A 546 -20.79 -19.32 1.71
N ARG A 547 -21.30 -18.75 0.63
CA ARG A 547 -21.76 -19.52 -0.52
C ARG A 547 -21.70 -18.68 -1.79
N THR A 548 -21.23 -19.28 -2.89
CA THR A 548 -21.23 -18.65 -4.21
C THR A 548 -21.89 -19.56 -5.22
N ARG A 549 -22.82 -19.01 -6.01
CA ARG A 549 -23.43 -19.64 -7.18
C ARG A 549 -22.80 -19.04 -8.43
N ASN A 550 -22.20 -19.86 -9.26
CA ASN A 550 -21.73 -19.40 -10.57
C ASN A 550 -22.87 -19.44 -11.61
N ALA A 551 -22.57 -19.03 -12.85
CA ALA A 551 -23.59 -18.92 -13.90
C ALA A 551 -24.20 -20.27 -14.33
N LEU A 552 -23.45 -21.38 -14.18
CA LEU A 552 -23.92 -22.74 -14.45
C LEU A 552 -24.71 -23.34 -13.29
N ASP A 553 -25.17 -22.53 -12.34
CA ASP A 553 -25.91 -22.95 -11.15
C ASP A 553 -25.14 -23.89 -10.21
N GLN A 554 -23.81 -23.92 -10.34
CA GLN A 554 -22.96 -24.68 -9.45
C GLN A 554 -22.65 -23.88 -8.19
N TRP A 555 -22.63 -24.57 -7.06
CA TRP A 555 -22.45 -23.94 -5.76
C TRP A 555 -21.12 -24.31 -5.13
N SER A 556 -20.37 -23.30 -4.68
CA SER A 556 -19.31 -23.47 -3.70
C SER A 556 -19.77 -22.96 -2.33
N TYR A 557 -19.18 -23.53 -1.29
CA TYR A 557 -19.50 -23.20 0.10
C TYR A 557 -18.21 -23.07 0.89
N THR A 558 -18.19 -22.13 1.83
CA THR A 558 -17.07 -21.95 2.75
C THR A 558 -17.61 -21.90 4.17
N GLU A 559 -17.07 -22.75 5.04
CA GLU A 559 -17.31 -22.68 6.48
C GLU A 559 -16.12 -22.00 7.14
N TYR A 560 -16.38 -20.96 7.94
CA TYR A 560 -15.36 -20.29 8.74
C TYR A 560 -15.56 -20.62 10.20
N TYR A 561 -14.45 -20.70 10.92
CA TYR A 561 -14.47 -20.88 12.36
C TYR A 561 -15.18 -19.71 13.07
N GLY A 562 -16.19 -20.02 13.89
CA GLY A 562 -17.00 -19.10 14.69
C GLY A 562 -18.10 -18.35 13.92
N VAL A 563 -18.26 -18.60 12.62
CA VAL A 563 -19.18 -17.84 11.76
C VAL A 563 -20.40 -18.68 11.36
N ASN A 564 -20.25 -19.58 10.40
CA ASN A 564 -21.34 -20.33 9.75
C ASN A 564 -21.10 -21.85 9.80
N GLN A 565 -20.52 -22.29 10.91
CA GLN A 565 -19.73 -23.51 10.98
C GLN A 565 -20.53 -24.77 11.35
N SER A 566 -20.10 -25.94 10.86
CA SER A 566 -20.64 -27.25 11.28
C SER A 566 -20.13 -27.67 12.66
N SER A 567 -20.67 -28.78 13.21
CA SER A 567 -20.26 -29.27 14.53
C SER A 567 -18.77 -29.60 14.65
N ALA A 568 -18.13 -29.92 13.52
CA ALA A 568 -16.72 -30.23 13.44
C ALA A 568 -15.79 -29.00 13.42
N CYS A 569 -16.36 -27.79 13.36
CA CYS A 569 -15.64 -26.53 13.44
C CYS A 569 -15.95 -25.80 14.78
N ILE A 570 -16.73 -26.38 15.71
CA ILE A 570 -17.33 -25.71 16.88
C ILE A 570 -16.35 -24.89 17.75
N ASN A 571 -15.08 -25.29 17.83
CA ASN A 571 -14.09 -24.61 18.69
C ASN A 571 -13.32 -23.53 17.92
N ALA A 572 -14.00 -22.43 17.61
CA ALA A 572 -13.43 -21.28 16.88
C ALA A 572 -12.16 -20.72 17.54
N GLY A 573 -12.09 -20.80 18.88
CA GLY A 573 -10.91 -20.51 19.69
C GLY A 573 -10.10 -19.33 19.16
N TYR A 574 -8.89 -19.63 18.69
CA TYR A 574 -7.86 -18.66 18.30
C TYR A 574 -7.88 -18.32 16.80
N HIS A 575 -8.72 -18.97 16.01
CA HIS A 575 -8.75 -18.89 14.56
C HIS A 575 -10.13 -18.48 14.04
N PHE A 576 -10.85 -17.68 14.83
CA PHE A 576 -12.11 -17.07 14.43
C PHE A 576 -11.98 -16.38 13.06
N GLY A 577 -12.94 -16.62 12.16
CA GLY A 577 -12.98 -16.06 10.81
C GLY A 577 -12.00 -16.71 9.84
N ALA A 578 -11.13 -17.62 10.29
CA ALA A 578 -10.31 -18.42 9.39
C ALA A 578 -11.17 -19.49 8.69
N VAL A 579 -10.79 -19.83 7.45
CA VAL A 579 -11.46 -20.87 6.68
C VAL A 579 -11.29 -22.21 7.38
N CYS A 580 -12.39 -22.83 7.81
CA CYS A 580 -12.40 -24.19 8.36
C CYS A 580 -12.49 -25.22 7.23
N ARG A 581 -13.42 -25.00 6.28
CA ARG A 581 -13.70 -25.91 5.17
C ARG A 581 -14.10 -25.17 3.92
N GLU A 582 -13.71 -25.73 2.79
CA GLU A 582 -14.18 -25.30 1.48
C GLU A 582 -14.76 -26.50 0.73
N TYR A 583 -15.93 -26.28 0.15
CA TYR A 583 -16.63 -27.25 -0.67
C TYR A 583 -16.69 -26.69 -2.08
N GLY A 584 -16.14 -27.45 -3.02
CA GLY A 584 -16.37 -27.19 -4.43
C GLY A 584 -17.79 -27.58 -4.87
N PRO A 585 -18.09 -27.40 -6.17
CA PRO A 585 -19.33 -27.86 -6.81
C PRO A 585 -19.67 -29.35 -6.61
N ASN A 586 -18.70 -30.17 -6.20
CA ASN A 586 -18.79 -31.63 -6.13
C ASN A 586 -19.51 -32.13 -4.87
N GLY A 587 -20.09 -31.22 -4.10
CA GLY A 587 -20.90 -31.53 -2.92
C GLY A 587 -20.09 -31.67 -1.63
N THR A 588 -20.82 -31.75 -0.51
CA THR A 588 -20.27 -31.61 0.85
C THR A 588 -19.33 -32.75 1.28
N ALA A 589 -19.35 -33.89 0.59
CA ALA A 589 -18.48 -35.02 0.87
C ALA A 589 -17.01 -34.80 0.46
N THR A 590 -16.71 -33.72 -0.28
CA THR A 590 -15.39 -33.45 -0.88
C THR A 590 -14.70 -32.21 -0.30
N ALA A 591 -15.01 -31.88 0.95
CA ALA A 591 -14.45 -30.69 1.59
C ALA A 591 -12.92 -30.74 1.68
N THR A 592 -12.26 -29.65 1.32
CA THR A 592 -10.90 -29.40 1.80
C THR A 592 -11.01 -28.77 3.19
N ARG A 593 -10.29 -29.34 4.16
CA ARG A 593 -10.33 -28.92 5.57
C ARG A 593 -9.00 -28.28 5.96
N TYR A 594 -9.06 -27.30 6.85
CA TYR A 594 -7.90 -26.52 7.27
C TYR A 594 -7.82 -26.49 8.80
N THR A 595 -6.59 -26.52 9.34
CA THR A 595 -6.35 -26.35 10.78
C THR A 595 -5.28 -25.29 11.02
N TYR A 596 -5.31 -24.67 12.19
CA TYR A 596 -4.43 -23.55 12.54
C TYR A 596 -3.81 -23.76 13.92
N ASP A 597 -2.70 -23.09 14.20
CA ASP A 597 -2.15 -22.98 15.54
C ASP A 597 -2.83 -21.86 16.35
N ALA A 598 -2.35 -21.62 17.58
CA ALA A 598 -2.90 -20.61 18.50
C ALA A 598 -2.70 -19.15 18.08
N PHE A 599 -1.93 -18.91 17.00
CA PHE A 599 -1.71 -17.59 16.41
C PHE A 599 -2.46 -17.42 15.07
N GLY A 600 -3.28 -18.41 14.68
CA GLY A 600 -4.02 -18.39 13.43
C GLY A 600 -3.18 -18.74 12.20
N ARG A 601 -2.00 -19.35 12.37
CA ARG A 601 -1.16 -19.79 11.25
C ARG A 601 -1.58 -21.18 10.77
N LEU A 602 -1.65 -21.38 9.46
CA LEU A 602 -2.12 -22.64 8.85
C LEU A 602 -1.17 -23.79 9.17
N THR A 603 -1.65 -24.82 9.87
CA THR A 603 -0.86 -26.02 10.24
C THR A 603 -1.18 -27.23 9.38
N LYS A 604 -2.40 -27.39 8.88
CA LYS A 604 -2.75 -28.50 7.99
C LYS A 604 -3.73 -28.11 6.89
N VAL A 605 -3.55 -28.72 5.73
CA VAL A 605 -4.53 -28.79 4.65
C VAL A 605 -4.86 -30.26 4.43
N ILE A 606 -6.16 -30.60 4.43
CA ILE A 606 -6.65 -31.97 4.30
C ILE A 606 -7.66 -31.98 3.16
N ARG A 607 -7.20 -32.35 1.96
CA ARG A 607 -8.03 -32.54 0.77
C ARG A 607 -8.87 -33.83 0.88
N PRO A 608 -9.83 -34.06 -0.02
CA PRO A 608 -10.54 -35.33 -0.11
C PRO A 608 -9.59 -36.54 -0.10
N TYR A 609 -10.04 -37.63 0.50
CA TYR A 609 -9.30 -38.89 0.71
C TYR A 609 -8.16 -38.87 1.74
N ASP A 610 -7.75 -37.69 2.22
CA ASP A 610 -6.81 -37.53 3.34
C ASP A 610 -7.52 -37.38 4.69
N THR A 611 -6.77 -37.59 5.77
CA THR A 611 -7.28 -37.52 7.16
C THR A 611 -6.49 -36.52 8.00
N GLU A 612 -6.94 -36.23 9.21
CA GLU A 612 -6.22 -35.32 10.11
C GLU A 612 -4.89 -35.90 10.64
N SER A 613 -4.81 -37.23 10.75
CA SER A 613 -3.57 -37.96 11.05
C SER A 613 -2.65 -38.07 9.84
N LEU A 614 -3.22 -37.98 8.63
CA LEU A 614 -2.51 -38.03 7.36
C LEU A 614 -2.91 -36.83 6.47
N PRO A 615 -2.58 -35.58 6.86
CA PRO A 615 -2.99 -34.40 6.09
C PRO A 615 -2.28 -34.33 4.74
N THR A 616 -2.90 -33.68 3.76
CA THR A 616 -2.28 -33.44 2.44
C THR A 616 -1.03 -32.57 2.56
N VAL A 617 -1.11 -31.54 3.39
CA VAL A 617 0.00 -30.67 3.74
C VAL A 617 -0.01 -30.48 5.25
N GLU A 618 1.15 -30.62 5.88
CA GLU A 618 1.38 -30.24 7.27
C GLU A 618 2.46 -29.15 7.32
N ARG A 619 2.29 -28.16 8.19
CA ARG A 619 3.24 -27.08 8.43
C ARG A 619 3.60 -26.99 9.91
N GLN A 620 4.89 -26.82 10.18
CA GLN A 620 5.45 -26.60 11.50
C GLN A 620 6.25 -25.29 11.49
N TYR A 621 6.10 -24.51 12.55
CA TYR A 621 6.72 -23.19 12.72
C TYR A 621 7.67 -23.24 13.91
N HIS A 622 8.92 -22.86 13.71
CA HIS A 622 9.94 -22.82 14.75
C HIS A 622 10.34 -21.38 15.03
N ASP A 623 9.67 -20.78 16.01
CA ASP A 623 9.79 -19.36 16.33
C ASP A 623 11.01 -19.07 17.23
N GLY A 624 11.74 -18.00 16.93
CA GLY A 624 12.93 -17.55 17.68
C GLY A 624 14.08 -17.09 16.78
N PRO A 625 15.27 -16.79 17.33
CA PRO A 625 16.45 -16.46 16.55
C PRO A 625 16.80 -17.58 15.55
N GLY A 626 16.91 -17.24 14.27
CA GLY A 626 17.15 -18.22 13.20
C GLY A 626 15.94 -19.09 12.88
N PHE A 627 14.73 -18.52 12.98
CA PHE A 627 13.48 -19.20 12.74
C PHE A 627 13.39 -19.86 11.37
N TRP A 628 12.56 -20.90 11.31
CA TRP A 628 12.36 -21.70 10.11
C TRP A 628 10.99 -22.36 10.11
N THR A 629 10.60 -22.87 8.94
CA THR A 629 9.38 -23.65 8.78
C THR A 629 9.67 -24.98 8.13
N LEU A 630 8.85 -25.99 8.44
CA LEU A 630 8.83 -27.26 7.75
C LEU A 630 7.45 -27.47 7.14
N THR A 631 7.43 -27.75 5.84
CA THR A 631 6.24 -28.16 5.11
C THR A 631 6.39 -29.61 4.70
N ARG A 632 5.50 -30.49 5.16
CA ARG A 632 5.40 -31.87 4.69
C ARG A 632 4.26 -31.97 3.70
N ARG A 633 4.54 -32.40 2.47
CA ARG A 633 3.52 -32.62 1.45
C ARG A 633 3.35 -34.11 1.22
N ARG A 634 2.13 -34.62 1.39
CA ARG A 634 1.81 -36.02 1.11
C ARG A 634 1.97 -36.34 -0.37
N GLU A 635 2.66 -37.44 -0.66
CA GLU A 635 2.89 -37.89 -2.03
C GLU A 635 1.66 -38.58 -2.62
N THR A 636 1.09 -39.52 -1.87
CA THR A 636 -0.09 -40.29 -2.27
C THR A 636 -1.16 -40.17 -1.21
N SER A 637 -2.38 -39.82 -1.62
CA SER A 637 -3.48 -39.61 -0.69
C SER A 637 -3.75 -40.84 0.18
N GLY A 638 -3.97 -40.61 1.48
CA GLY A 638 -4.21 -41.64 2.48
C GLY A 638 -3.00 -42.49 2.86
N GLN A 639 -1.82 -42.27 2.26
CA GLN A 639 -0.59 -43.03 2.54
C GLN A 639 0.44 -42.19 3.28
N ALA A 640 1.20 -42.78 4.20
CA ALA A 640 2.05 -42.06 5.15
C ALA A 640 3.16 -41.17 4.53
N ALA A 641 3.69 -41.52 3.35
CA ALA A 641 4.85 -40.87 2.75
C ALA A 641 4.64 -39.38 2.44
N THR A 642 5.66 -38.57 2.73
CA THR A 642 5.69 -37.12 2.51
C THR A 642 7.00 -36.68 1.87
N LEU A 643 6.95 -35.56 1.16
CA LEU A 643 8.10 -34.77 0.75
C LEU A 643 8.24 -33.59 1.71
N ASP A 644 9.36 -33.54 2.42
CA ASP A 644 9.63 -32.51 3.42
C ASP A 644 10.42 -31.35 2.82
N VAL A 645 9.98 -30.12 3.10
CA VAL A 645 10.67 -28.88 2.69
C VAL A 645 10.89 -28.00 3.90
N TYR A 646 12.15 -27.71 4.17
CA TYR A 646 12.57 -26.76 5.20
C TYR A 646 12.84 -25.39 4.56
N ALA A 647 12.37 -24.32 5.17
CA ALA A 647 12.69 -22.94 4.77
C ALA A 647 13.27 -22.19 5.97
N TYR A 648 14.48 -21.67 5.81
CA TYR A 648 15.22 -20.91 6.81
C TYR A 648 15.22 -19.42 6.47
N PHE A 649 15.09 -18.58 7.49
CA PHE A 649 15.03 -17.14 7.34
C PHE A 649 16.14 -16.45 8.13
N ASP A 650 16.53 -15.26 7.67
CA ASP A 650 17.29 -14.34 8.51
C ASP A 650 16.38 -13.62 9.50
N GLY A 651 16.98 -12.83 10.40
CA GLY A 651 16.27 -12.05 11.40
C GLY A 651 15.37 -10.95 10.83
N LEU A 652 15.50 -10.58 9.55
CA LEU A 652 14.62 -9.64 8.86
C LEU A 652 13.45 -10.34 8.15
N GLY A 653 13.42 -11.67 8.17
CA GLY A 653 12.39 -12.51 7.57
C GLY A 653 12.58 -12.79 6.08
N ARG A 654 13.79 -12.60 5.55
CA ARG A 654 14.13 -12.99 4.17
C ARG A 654 14.52 -14.46 4.13
N SER A 655 14.05 -15.22 3.14
CA SER A 655 14.42 -16.63 2.96
C SER A 655 15.89 -16.74 2.55
N ILE A 656 16.71 -17.42 3.34
CA ILE A 656 18.17 -17.54 3.10
C ILE A 656 18.56 -18.94 2.62
N GLN A 657 17.74 -19.96 2.92
CA GLN A 657 17.99 -21.32 2.46
C GLN A 657 16.70 -22.14 2.45
N THR A 658 16.48 -22.90 1.37
CA THR A 658 15.46 -23.96 1.31
C THR A 658 16.15 -25.32 1.21
N ARG A 659 15.57 -26.35 1.81
CA ARG A 659 16.06 -27.73 1.74
C ARG A 659 14.88 -28.65 1.48
N ALA A 660 14.76 -29.15 0.25
CA ALA A 660 13.67 -30.02 -0.19
C ALA A 660 14.15 -31.47 -0.30
N GLU A 661 13.44 -32.42 0.28
CA GLU A 661 13.81 -33.82 0.27
C GLU A 661 13.95 -34.38 -1.16
N ALA A 662 15.05 -35.09 -1.41
CA ALA A 662 15.39 -35.71 -2.68
C ALA A 662 15.60 -37.24 -2.58
N GLY A 663 15.19 -37.84 -1.45
CA GLY A 663 15.33 -39.26 -1.16
C GLY A 663 16.67 -39.66 -0.53
N GLY A 664 16.73 -40.83 0.11
CA GLY A 664 17.96 -41.37 0.70
C GLY A 664 18.56 -40.52 1.84
N GLY A 665 17.77 -39.66 2.47
CA GLY A 665 18.23 -38.69 3.48
C GLY A 665 18.96 -37.47 2.90
N GLN A 666 18.91 -37.29 1.58
CA GLN A 666 19.46 -36.13 0.88
C GLN A 666 18.38 -35.07 0.64
N TYR A 667 18.82 -33.82 0.60
CA TYR A 667 17.99 -32.65 0.34
C TYR A 667 18.62 -31.81 -0.76
N ALA A 668 17.81 -31.37 -1.72
CA ALA A 668 18.15 -30.30 -2.64
C ALA A 668 18.17 -28.98 -1.85
N VAL A 669 19.36 -28.40 -1.72
CA VAL A 669 19.62 -27.16 -0.97
C VAL A 669 19.80 -26.02 -1.94
N GLU A 670 18.99 -24.97 -1.76
CA GLU A 670 19.12 -23.70 -2.47
C GLU A 670 19.37 -22.60 -1.45
N SER A 671 20.28 -21.67 -1.74
CA SER A 671 20.66 -20.60 -0.79
C SER A 671 20.86 -19.28 -1.50
N SER A 672 20.55 -18.20 -0.78
CA SER A 672 20.69 -16.83 -1.28
C SER A 672 21.30 -15.92 -0.22
N GLU A 673 22.13 -14.99 -0.67
CA GLU A 673 22.65 -13.89 0.15
C GLU A 673 22.09 -12.56 -0.34
N TYR A 674 21.84 -11.65 0.60
CA TYR A 674 21.26 -10.35 0.33
C TYR A 674 22.23 -9.23 0.69
N ASP A 675 22.06 -8.05 0.11
CA ASP A 675 22.74 -6.83 0.58
C ASP A 675 21.91 -6.06 1.63
N GLY A 676 22.42 -4.90 2.04
CA GLY A 676 21.75 -4.01 3.00
C GLY A 676 20.49 -3.31 2.50
N LEU A 677 20.17 -3.42 1.21
CA LEU A 677 18.88 -3.00 0.62
C LEU A 677 17.91 -4.19 0.46
N GLY A 678 18.34 -5.41 0.75
CA GLY A 678 17.53 -6.62 0.58
C GLY A 678 17.53 -7.19 -0.83
N ARG A 679 18.49 -6.81 -1.67
CA ARG A 679 18.65 -7.34 -3.03
C ARG A 679 19.50 -8.60 -3.00
N VAL A 680 19.20 -9.59 -3.84
CA VAL A 680 19.95 -10.86 -3.90
C VAL A 680 21.31 -10.61 -4.58
N VAL A 681 22.40 -10.72 -3.83
CA VAL A 681 23.77 -10.54 -4.37
C VAL A 681 24.45 -11.84 -4.73
N ARG A 682 24.05 -12.96 -4.09
CA ARG A 682 24.48 -14.30 -4.50
C ARG A 682 23.31 -15.27 -4.49
N ALA A 683 23.21 -16.08 -5.53
CA ALA A 683 22.30 -17.22 -5.62
C ALA A 683 23.13 -18.48 -5.89
N TYR A 684 23.13 -19.42 -4.95
CA TYR A 684 23.95 -20.62 -5.02
C TYR A 684 23.30 -21.69 -5.89
N VAL A 685 24.12 -22.43 -6.65
CA VAL A 685 23.63 -23.55 -7.47
C VAL A 685 23.01 -24.62 -6.55
N PRO A 686 21.82 -25.15 -6.87
CA PRO A 686 21.20 -26.21 -6.09
C PRO A 686 22.12 -27.42 -5.96
N ARG A 687 22.27 -27.94 -4.73
CA ARG A 687 23.12 -29.11 -4.46
C ARG A 687 22.46 -30.10 -3.51
N LEU A 688 22.84 -31.36 -3.62
CA LEU A 688 22.41 -32.39 -2.67
C LEU A 688 23.28 -32.36 -1.41
N GLU A 689 22.65 -32.24 -0.26
CA GLU A 689 23.30 -32.35 1.05
C GLU A 689 22.54 -33.35 1.93
N ALA A 690 23.26 -34.01 2.84
CA ALA A 690 22.62 -34.89 3.82
C ALA A 690 22.01 -34.09 4.98
N GLY A 691 20.86 -34.56 5.47
CA GLY A 691 20.18 -34.04 6.65
C GLY A 691 19.39 -32.76 6.40
N ALA A 692 18.62 -32.31 7.41
CA ALA A 692 17.67 -31.19 7.29
C ALA A 692 18.20 -29.84 7.82
N THR A 693 19.21 -29.82 8.69
CA THR A 693 19.72 -28.61 9.36
C THR A 693 20.39 -27.61 8.42
N ARG A 694 20.09 -26.31 8.60
CA ARG A 694 20.76 -25.23 7.87
C ARG A 694 22.29 -25.36 7.92
N THR A 695 22.92 -25.21 6.77
CA THR A 695 24.37 -25.10 6.62
C THR A 695 24.75 -23.70 6.13
N ALA A 696 25.98 -23.27 6.40
CA ALA A 696 26.51 -22.07 5.77
C ALA A 696 26.50 -22.26 4.25
N PRO A 697 26.09 -21.26 3.47
CA PRO A 697 26.09 -21.36 2.02
C PRO A 697 27.52 -21.56 1.51
N GLY A 698 27.67 -22.35 0.45
CA GLY A 698 28.96 -22.64 -0.14
C GLY A 698 28.82 -23.37 -1.48
N GLY A 699 29.81 -23.18 -2.35
CA GLY A 699 29.84 -23.76 -3.69
C GLY A 699 29.67 -22.73 -4.81
N PRO A 700 29.53 -23.22 -6.05
CA PRO A 700 29.32 -22.36 -7.22
C PRO A 700 28.05 -21.54 -7.08
N HIS A 701 28.10 -20.27 -7.46
CA HIS A 701 27.00 -19.32 -7.31
C HIS A 701 27.01 -18.29 -8.43
N THR A 702 25.83 -17.74 -8.71
CA THR A 702 25.70 -16.53 -9.52
C THR A 702 25.85 -15.32 -8.60
N THR A 703 26.68 -14.36 -8.99
CA THR A 703 26.81 -13.06 -8.30
C THR A 703 26.13 -11.97 -9.11
N THR A 704 25.28 -11.17 -8.47
CA THR A 704 24.57 -10.06 -9.10
C THR A 704 25.00 -8.73 -8.50
N ALA A 705 25.47 -7.82 -9.35
CA ALA A 705 25.78 -6.44 -8.97
C ALA A 705 24.66 -5.50 -9.42
N TYR A 706 24.40 -4.46 -8.62
CA TYR A 706 23.34 -3.48 -8.87
C TYR A 706 23.88 -2.04 -8.81
N ASP A 707 23.27 -1.13 -9.56
CA ASP A 707 23.49 0.30 -9.40
C ASP A 707 22.65 0.91 -8.24
N ALA A 708 22.75 2.23 -8.06
CA ALA A 708 22.02 2.97 -7.03
C ALA A 708 20.52 3.14 -7.31
N LEU A 709 20.07 2.86 -8.54
CA LEU A 709 18.65 2.74 -8.90
C LEU A 709 18.13 1.29 -8.68
N SER A 710 18.97 0.39 -8.16
CA SER A 710 18.68 -1.04 -7.98
C SER A 710 18.44 -1.81 -9.28
N ARG A 711 19.05 -1.34 -10.38
CA ARG A 711 19.07 -2.05 -11.65
C ARG A 711 20.31 -2.95 -11.71
N VAL A 712 20.19 -4.11 -12.37
CA VAL A 712 21.29 -5.08 -12.49
C VAL A 712 22.35 -4.55 -13.43
N VAL A 713 23.59 -4.37 -13.00
CA VAL A 713 24.72 -3.93 -13.86
C VAL A 713 25.65 -5.06 -14.26
N GLN A 714 25.65 -6.17 -13.51
CA GLN A 714 26.44 -7.34 -13.86
C GLN A 714 25.83 -8.61 -13.25
N VAL A 715 25.83 -9.69 -14.01
CA VAL A 715 25.54 -11.05 -13.56
C VAL A 715 26.75 -11.91 -13.89
N THR A 716 27.44 -12.39 -12.86
CA THR A 716 28.57 -13.33 -13.01
C THR A 716 28.08 -14.73 -12.69
N ASN A 717 28.14 -15.62 -13.69
CA ASN A 717 27.76 -17.02 -13.56
C ASN A 717 28.76 -17.80 -12.68
N PRO A 718 28.39 -19.01 -12.21
CA PRO A 718 29.26 -19.82 -11.37
C PRO A 718 30.60 -20.23 -12.02
N ASP A 719 30.71 -20.21 -13.35
CA ASP A 719 31.94 -20.50 -14.10
C ASP A 719 32.84 -19.26 -14.29
N GLY A 720 32.43 -18.10 -13.76
CA GLY A 720 33.13 -16.82 -13.88
C GLY A 720 32.82 -16.04 -15.15
N THR A 721 32.04 -16.60 -16.09
CA THR A 721 31.53 -15.82 -17.23
C THR A 721 30.57 -14.75 -16.73
N ALA A 722 30.59 -13.57 -17.33
CA ALA A 722 29.76 -12.45 -16.87
C ALA A 722 28.99 -11.83 -18.02
N THR A 723 27.72 -11.51 -17.75
CA THR A 723 26.90 -10.61 -18.55
C THR A 723 26.90 -9.24 -17.89
N THR A 724 27.25 -8.20 -18.63
CA THR A 724 27.29 -6.82 -18.14
C THR A 724 26.15 -6.02 -18.75
N TYR A 725 25.49 -5.20 -17.94
CA TYR A 725 24.39 -4.34 -18.33
C TYR A 725 24.82 -2.87 -18.18
N VAL A 726 24.84 -2.13 -19.29
CA VAL A 726 25.14 -0.70 -19.29
C VAL A 726 23.87 0.08 -19.57
N TYR A 727 23.43 0.86 -18.58
CA TYR A 727 22.31 1.78 -18.71
C TYR A 727 22.84 3.14 -19.21
N SER A 728 22.49 3.46 -20.44
CA SER A 728 22.87 4.70 -21.12
C SER A 728 21.65 5.55 -21.42
N VAL A 729 21.91 6.83 -21.64
CA VAL A 729 20.99 7.72 -22.34
C VAL A 729 21.74 8.13 -23.60
N ASP A 730 21.27 7.68 -24.76
CA ASP A 730 21.96 7.92 -26.02
C ASP A 730 21.27 9.06 -26.76
N ARG A 731 22.00 10.14 -27.09
CA ARG A 731 21.68 11.02 -28.21
C ARG A 731 22.45 10.50 -29.42
N ASN A 732 21.78 9.78 -30.31
CA ASN A 732 22.41 9.38 -31.56
C ASN A 732 21.95 10.32 -32.67
N ASP A 733 22.71 11.41 -32.89
CA ASP A 733 22.47 12.41 -33.95
C ASP A 733 22.50 11.81 -35.38
N ALA A 734 22.98 10.57 -35.52
CA ALA A 734 23.06 9.86 -36.80
C ALA A 734 21.73 9.20 -37.25
N ASP A 735 20.73 9.13 -36.38
CA ASP A 735 19.38 8.62 -36.70
C ASP A 735 18.42 9.82 -36.66
N ALA A 736 18.16 10.41 -37.84
CA ALA A 736 17.46 11.70 -37.99
C ALA A 736 16.03 11.74 -37.41
N ASP A 737 15.49 10.60 -37.01
CA ASP A 737 14.17 10.45 -36.39
C ASP A 737 14.16 10.74 -34.86
N PHE A 738 15.31 10.92 -34.18
CA PHE A 738 15.36 10.82 -32.70
C PHE A 738 16.24 11.87 -31.95
N ALA A 739 15.88 13.16 -32.03
CA ALA A 739 16.64 14.27 -31.44
C ALA A 739 16.54 14.45 -29.89
N GLY A 740 15.75 13.62 -29.17
CA GLY A 740 15.40 13.85 -27.75
C GLY A 740 16.20 13.10 -26.68
N GLY A 741 17.16 12.25 -27.07
CA GLY A 741 17.84 11.34 -26.14
C GLY A 741 16.96 10.17 -25.70
N ARG A 742 17.53 8.97 -25.57
CA ARG A 742 16.75 7.75 -25.32
C ARG A 742 17.38 6.83 -24.29
N GLN A 743 16.58 6.30 -23.37
CA GLN A 743 17.05 5.27 -22.46
C GLN A 743 17.45 4.04 -23.25
N THR A 744 18.67 3.57 -23.02
CA THR A 744 19.25 2.43 -23.71
C THR A 744 19.92 1.51 -22.72
N VAL A 745 19.77 0.20 -22.93
CA VAL A 745 20.40 -0.85 -22.16
C VAL A 745 21.24 -1.69 -23.12
N TYR A 746 22.53 -1.77 -22.86
CA TYR A 746 23.44 -2.70 -23.52
C TYR A 746 23.60 -3.92 -22.63
N GLU A 747 23.21 -5.09 -23.13
CA GLU A 747 23.49 -6.39 -22.50
C GLU A 747 24.67 -7.01 -23.23
N ILE A 748 25.80 -7.16 -22.56
CA ILE A 748 27.08 -7.61 -23.15
C ILE A 748 27.43 -8.97 -22.55
N ASP A 749 27.52 -10.00 -23.37
CA ASP A 749 27.90 -11.36 -22.96
C ASP A 749 29.43 -11.50 -22.74
N ALA A 750 29.85 -12.67 -22.24
CA ALA A 750 31.26 -12.94 -21.96
C ALA A 750 32.16 -13.02 -23.22
N ASN A 751 31.59 -13.16 -24.42
CA ASN A 751 32.31 -13.14 -25.70
C ASN A 751 32.37 -11.73 -26.30
N GLY A 752 31.76 -10.73 -25.64
CA GLY A 752 31.69 -9.35 -26.11
C GLY A 752 30.59 -9.09 -27.13
N HIS A 753 29.73 -10.08 -27.42
CA HIS A 753 28.51 -9.84 -28.18
C HIS A 753 27.54 -9.03 -27.31
N PHE A 754 26.73 -8.19 -27.94
CA PHE A 754 25.79 -7.39 -27.17
C PHE A 754 24.45 -7.21 -27.88
N VAL A 755 23.44 -6.99 -27.04
CA VAL A 755 22.09 -6.60 -27.44
C VAL A 755 21.85 -5.20 -26.89
N ARG A 756 21.56 -4.26 -27.79
CA ARG A 756 21.15 -2.90 -27.45
C ARG A 756 19.63 -2.83 -27.46
N ARG A 757 19.02 -2.53 -26.32
CA ARG A 757 17.57 -2.27 -26.21
C ARG A 757 17.38 -0.81 -25.87
N SER A 758 16.58 -0.12 -26.65
CA SER A 758 16.24 1.27 -26.36
C SER A 758 14.75 1.36 -26.04
N PHE A 759 14.35 2.36 -25.26
CA PHE A 759 13.00 2.51 -24.75
C PHE A 759 12.46 3.89 -25.06
N ASP A 760 11.17 4.03 -25.37
CA ASP A 760 10.57 5.36 -25.50
C ASP A 760 10.50 6.08 -24.13
N ALA A 761 9.94 7.29 -24.12
CA ALA A 761 9.82 8.09 -22.91
C ALA A 761 9.01 7.37 -21.80
N TYR A 762 8.03 6.53 -22.15
CA TYR A 762 7.24 5.76 -21.18
C TYR A 762 7.88 4.42 -20.80
N GLY A 763 9.09 4.13 -21.28
CA GLY A 763 9.80 2.89 -20.95
C GLY A 763 9.34 1.68 -21.75
N ARG A 764 8.60 1.87 -22.86
CA ARG A 764 8.23 0.76 -23.76
C ARG A 764 9.36 0.48 -24.73
N LEU A 765 9.53 -0.79 -25.11
CA LEU A 765 10.63 -1.23 -25.96
C LEU A 765 10.41 -0.79 -27.41
N GLU A 766 11.01 0.31 -27.86
CA GLU A 766 10.85 0.77 -29.26
C GLU A 766 11.89 0.13 -30.22
N THR A 767 13.03 -0.40 -29.75
CA THR A 767 14.05 -0.99 -30.64
C THR A 767 14.93 -2.01 -29.92
N VAL A 768 15.23 -3.11 -30.62
CA VAL A 768 16.25 -4.09 -30.26
C VAL A 768 17.26 -4.15 -31.39
N SER A 769 18.54 -4.06 -31.06
CA SER A 769 19.63 -4.16 -32.04
C SER A 769 20.63 -5.21 -31.57
N GLU A 770 20.75 -6.27 -32.34
CA GLU A 770 21.70 -7.36 -32.11
C GLU A 770 22.90 -7.14 -33.02
N SER A 771 24.10 -7.09 -32.46
CA SER A 771 25.32 -6.91 -33.25
C SER A 771 26.26 -8.09 -33.09
N PHE A 772 26.86 -8.51 -34.20
CA PHE A 772 27.89 -9.54 -34.22
C PHE A 772 29.26 -8.85 -34.30
N GLY A 773 29.93 -8.71 -33.17
CA GLY A 773 31.22 -8.02 -33.04
C GLY A 773 31.68 -7.98 -31.58
N THR A 774 32.87 -7.43 -31.34
CA THR A 774 33.33 -7.12 -29.98
C THR A 774 33.06 -5.64 -29.69
N TRP A 775 32.44 -5.34 -28.56
CA TRP A 775 32.27 -3.96 -28.11
C TRP A 775 33.63 -3.21 -28.05
N PRO A 776 33.75 -1.96 -28.53
CA PRO A 776 32.70 -1.08 -29.05
C PRO A 776 32.57 -1.10 -30.60
N THR A 777 33.15 -2.08 -31.29
CA THR A 777 33.09 -2.15 -32.77
C THR A 777 31.77 -2.74 -33.26
N TRP A 778 30.92 -1.88 -33.81
CA TRP A 778 29.62 -2.22 -34.40
C TRP A 778 29.81 -2.82 -35.80
N SER A 779 29.51 -4.09 -35.99
CA SER A 779 29.38 -4.67 -37.33
C SER A 779 28.11 -5.53 -37.43
N ASN A 780 27.44 -5.44 -38.57
CA ASN A 780 26.27 -6.23 -38.93
C ASN A 780 25.15 -6.19 -37.86
N GLU A 781 24.57 -5.01 -37.66
CA GLU A 781 23.45 -4.79 -36.74
C GLU A 781 22.14 -5.34 -37.35
N ALA A 782 21.58 -6.38 -36.74
CA ALA A 782 20.20 -6.79 -36.98
C ALA A 782 19.29 -5.96 -36.07
N ARG A 783 18.50 -5.05 -36.66
CA ARG A 783 17.65 -4.12 -35.92
C ARG A 783 16.18 -4.46 -36.07
N THR A 784 15.49 -4.65 -34.95
CA THR A 784 14.04 -4.79 -34.88
C THR A 784 13.43 -3.55 -34.22
N ARG A 785 12.45 -2.92 -34.87
CA ARG A 785 11.73 -1.73 -34.37
C ARG A 785 10.31 -2.09 -33.95
N TYR A 786 9.80 -1.43 -32.92
CA TYR A 786 8.47 -1.63 -32.37
C TYR A 786 7.78 -0.27 -32.27
N ALA A 787 6.52 -0.20 -32.69
CA ALA A 787 5.69 0.99 -32.54
C ALA A 787 4.44 0.66 -31.73
N TYR A 788 3.97 1.65 -30.96
CA TYR A 788 2.82 1.52 -30.07
C TYR A 788 1.79 2.61 -30.35
N ASP A 789 0.53 2.36 -30.01
CA ASP A 789 -0.47 3.42 -29.91
C ASP A 789 -0.45 4.08 -28.52
N VAL A 790 -1.22 5.17 -28.33
CA VAL A 790 -1.28 5.89 -27.05
C VAL A 790 -1.93 5.11 -25.88
N LEU A 791 -2.52 3.95 -26.17
CA LEU A 791 -3.05 3.01 -25.19
C LEU A 791 -2.03 1.91 -24.86
N ASP A 792 -0.78 2.07 -25.28
CA ASP A 792 0.35 1.16 -25.07
C ASP A 792 0.19 -0.18 -25.81
N ASN A 793 -0.68 -0.26 -26.83
CA ASN A 793 -0.82 -1.45 -27.66
C ASN A 793 0.26 -1.48 -28.76
N LEU A 794 0.90 -2.63 -28.97
CA LEU A 794 1.91 -2.83 -30.03
C LEU A 794 1.26 -2.84 -31.42
N THR A 795 1.46 -1.80 -32.22
CA THR A 795 0.83 -1.67 -33.55
C THR A 795 1.70 -2.18 -34.68
N THR A 796 3.03 -2.12 -34.54
CA THR A 796 3.96 -2.51 -35.61
C THR A 796 5.22 -3.15 -35.06
N VAL A 797 5.71 -4.19 -35.73
CA VAL A 797 7.06 -4.73 -35.59
C VAL A 797 7.73 -4.72 -36.96
N THR A 798 8.91 -4.11 -37.07
CA THR A 798 9.73 -4.15 -38.28
C THR A 798 11.00 -4.92 -38.00
N ASP A 799 11.21 -6.05 -38.66
CA ASP A 799 12.42 -6.87 -38.46
C ASP A 799 13.65 -6.29 -39.17
N ALA A 800 14.80 -6.95 -39.00
CA ALA A 800 16.07 -6.54 -39.59
C ALA A 800 16.12 -6.61 -41.12
N ALA A 801 15.23 -7.38 -41.76
CA ALA A 801 15.11 -7.46 -43.21
C ALA A 801 14.15 -6.40 -43.78
N GLY A 802 13.52 -5.59 -42.91
CA GLY A 802 12.52 -4.61 -43.29
C GLY A 802 11.11 -5.20 -43.49
N ASN A 803 10.89 -6.46 -43.09
CA ASN A 803 9.55 -7.03 -43.07
C ASN A 803 8.75 -6.37 -41.95
N VAL A 804 7.52 -5.95 -42.27
CA VAL A 804 6.65 -5.22 -41.36
C VAL A 804 5.47 -6.10 -40.98
N THR A 805 5.38 -6.43 -39.70
CA THR A 805 4.19 -7.04 -39.10
C THR A 805 3.35 -5.96 -38.45
N THR A 806 2.08 -5.81 -38.85
CA THR A 806 1.16 -4.83 -38.26
C THR A 806 0.05 -5.51 -37.48
N MET A 807 -0.37 -4.90 -36.38
CA MET A 807 -1.48 -5.36 -35.54
C MET A 807 -2.52 -4.24 -35.42
N THR A 808 -3.79 -4.61 -35.57
CA THR A 808 -4.93 -3.70 -35.31
C THR A 808 -5.69 -4.16 -34.08
N TYR A 809 -6.33 -3.23 -33.39
CA TYR A 809 -7.04 -3.45 -32.13
C TYR A 809 -8.50 -3.02 -32.24
N ASP A 810 -9.31 -3.53 -31.34
CA ASP A 810 -10.75 -3.35 -31.39
C ASP A 810 -11.22 -1.91 -31.22
N ASP A 811 -12.22 -1.55 -32.04
CA ASP A 811 -12.82 -0.21 -32.03
C ASP A 811 -13.58 0.13 -30.74
N LEU A 812 -13.82 -0.86 -29.87
CA LEU A 812 -14.38 -0.69 -28.53
C LEU A 812 -13.36 -0.17 -27.52
N ALA A 813 -12.09 -0.08 -27.92
CA ALA A 813 -11.00 0.43 -27.10
C ALA A 813 -10.78 -0.38 -25.82
N LEU A 814 -10.76 -1.70 -25.97
CA LEU A 814 -10.49 -2.65 -24.89
C LEU A 814 -9.10 -3.29 -25.05
N GLY A 815 -8.32 -2.87 -26.05
CA GLY A 815 -6.97 -3.36 -26.31
C GLY A 815 -6.93 -4.78 -26.88
N ARG A 816 -8.01 -5.24 -27.54
CA ARG A 816 -8.08 -6.61 -28.09
C ARG A 816 -7.66 -6.62 -29.54
N LYS A 817 -6.62 -7.40 -29.89
CA LYS A 817 -6.09 -7.49 -31.26
C LYS A 817 -7.10 -8.09 -32.24
N THR A 818 -7.56 -7.33 -33.23
CA THR A 818 -8.56 -7.76 -34.23
C THR A 818 -7.94 -8.27 -35.52
N GLU A 819 -6.78 -7.76 -35.92
CA GLU A 819 -6.10 -8.21 -37.15
C GLU A 819 -4.59 -8.23 -36.94
N MET A 820 -3.91 -9.03 -37.76
CA MET A 820 -2.46 -9.09 -37.83
C MET A 820 -2.05 -9.37 -39.27
N ASP A 821 -1.30 -8.48 -39.88
CA ASP A 821 -0.65 -8.70 -41.18
C ASP A 821 0.80 -9.00 -40.92
N ASP A 822 1.22 -10.22 -41.27
CA ASP A 822 2.59 -10.68 -41.07
C ASP A 822 3.14 -11.18 -42.42
N PRO A 823 4.32 -10.74 -42.88
CA PRO A 823 4.84 -11.15 -44.19
C PRO A 823 5.08 -12.66 -44.33
N ASP A 824 5.37 -13.36 -43.22
CA ASP A 824 5.61 -14.81 -43.22
C ASP A 824 4.31 -15.60 -43.01
N MET A 825 3.43 -15.13 -42.13
CA MET A 825 2.18 -15.82 -41.78
C MET A 825 0.95 -15.39 -42.60
N GLY A 826 1.05 -14.28 -43.32
CA GLY A 826 -0.01 -13.59 -44.05
C GLY A 826 -1.00 -12.82 -43.14
N HIS A 827 -2.18 -12.48 -43.69
CA HIS A 827 -3.22 -11.73 -42.97
C HIS A 827 -4.07 -12.64 -42.07
N TRP A 828 -4.17 -12.31 -40.79
CA TRP A 828 -4.99 -12.99 -39.79
C TRP A 828 -6.06 -12.06 -39.21
N THR A 829 -7.23 -12.61 -38.93
CA THR A 829 -8.32 -11.88 -38.25
C THR A 829 -8.80 -12.61 -37.01
N TYR A 830 -9.22 -11.84 -36.02
CA TYR A 830 -9.68 -12.29 -34.71
C TYR A 830 -11.03 -11.62 -34.40
N ALA A 831 -11.93 -12.34 -33.73
CA ALA A 831 -13.15 -11.75 -33.20
C ALA A 831 -13.41 -12.24 -31.78
N TYR A 832 -13.93 -11.33 -30.95
CA TYR A 832 -14.18 -11.57 -29.54
C TYR A 832 -15.65 -11.31 -29.21
N ASP A 833 -16.16 -12.02 -28.21
CA ASP A 833 -17.44 -11.67 -27.59
C ASP A 833 -17.28 -10.49 -26.59
N PRO A 834 -18.38 -9.93 -26.05
CA PRO A 834 -18.31 -8.88 -25.05
C PRO A 834 -17.58 -9.23 -23.74
N ALA A 835 -17.47 -10.51 -23.36
CA ALA A 835 -16.71 -10.93 -22.18
C ALA A 835 -15.19 -10.99 -22.44
N GLY A 836 -14.77 -10.86 -23.71
CA GLY A 836 -13.36 -10.90 -24.11
C GLY A 836 -12.90 -12.27 -24.58
N ASN A 837 -13.79 -13.25 -24.73
CA ASN A 837 -13.41 -14.57 -25.22
C ASN A 837 -13.16 -14.52 -26.74
N LEU A 838 -12.08 -15.13 -27.22
CA LEU A 838 -11.80 -15.25 -28.66
C LEU A 838 -12.79 -16.24 -29.27
N VAL A 839 -13.76 -15.77 -30.07
CA VAL A 839 -14.80 -16.62 -30.70
C VAL A 839 -14.47 -17.03 -32.13
N ARG A 840 -13.56 -16.32 -32.80
CA ARG A 840 -13.12 -16.62 -34.17
C ARG A 840 -11.68 -16.24 -34.40
N GLN A 841 -10.96 -17.09 -35.10
CA GLN A 841 -9.66 -16.80 -35.69
C GLN A 841 -9.69 -17.25 -37.16
N THR A 842 -9.20 -16.43 -38.09
CA THR A 842 -9.05 -16.80 -39.50
C THR A 842 -7.60 -16.58 -39.90
N ASP A 843 -6.97 -17.59 -40.50
CA ASP A 843 -5.61 -17.48 -41.03
C ASP A 843 -5.57 -16.89 -42.45
N ALA A 844 -4.35 -16.68 -42.95
CA ALA A 844 -4.11 -16.13 -44.29
C ALA A 844 -4.61 -17.01 -45.45
N ARG A 845 -4.85 -18.30 -45.21
CA ARG A 845 -5.43 -19.23 -46.21
C ARG A 845 -6.95 -19.20 -46.19
N GLY A 846 -7.56 -18.34 -45.36
CA GLY A 846 -8.99 -18.30 -45.12
C GLY A 846 -9.50 -19.49 -44.30
N GLN A 847 -8.60 -20.26 -43.66
CA GLN A 847 -9.00 -21.31 -42.73
C GLN A 847 -9.44 -20.68 -41.42
N ARG A 848 -10.64 -21.05 -40.99
CA ARG A 848 -11.24 -20.49 -39.79
C ARG A 848 -11.31 -21.50 -38.68
N VAL A 849 -10.95 -21.05 -37.48
CA VAL A 849 -11.22 -21.71 -36.22
C VAL A 849 -12.30 -20.93 -35.48
N CYS A 850 -13.38 -21.61 -35.11
CA CYS A 850 -14.43 -21.06 -34.26
C CYS A 850 -14.31 -21.68 -32.87
N PHE A 851 -14.43 -20.85 -31.84
CA PHE A 851 -14.30 -21.24 -30.44
C PHE A 851 -15.63 -21.03 -29.72
N TYR A 852 -16.01 -21.98 -28.87
CA TYR A 852 -17.28 -21.98 -28.17
C TYR A 852 -17.06 -22.07 -26.68
N TYR A 853 -17.69 -21.19 -25.91
CA TYR A 853 -17.51 -21.08 -24.46
C TYR A 853 -18.79 -21.45 -23.71
N ASP A 854 -18.64 -21.88 -22.46
CA ASP A 854 -19.75 -22.00 -21.51
C ASP A 854 -20.00 -20.67 -20.78
N GLU A 855 -21.00 -20.66 -19.90
CA GLU A 855 -21.40 -19.47 -19.14
C GLU A 855 -20.38 -19.05 -18.06
N LEU A 856 -19.35 -19.86 -17.82
CA LEU A 856 -18.20 -19.53 -16.97
C LEU A 856 -17.01 -19.02 -17.80
N ASN A 857 -17.21 -18.76 -19.10
CA ASN A 857 -16.18 -18.36 -20.04
C ASN A 857 -15.07 -19.40 -20.22
N ARG A 858 -15.39 -20.71 -20.06
CA ARG A 858 -14.47 -21.84 -20.32
C ARG A 858 -14.70 -22.39 -21.73
N LEU A 859 -13.62 -22.77 -22.42
CA LEU A 859 -13.65 -23.20 -23.82
C LEU A 859 -14.23 -24.61 -23.99
N LYS A 860 -15.49 -24.79 -24.41
CA LYS A 860 -16.13 -26.11 -24.63
C LYS A 860 -15.54 -26.87 -25.82
N GLY A 861 -15.17 -26.16 -26.88
CA GLY A 861 -14.72 -26.80 -28.11
C GLY A 861 -14.34 -25.81 -29.20
N LYS A 862 -13.76 -26.35 -30.26
CA LYS A 862 -13.49 -25.61 -31.50
C LYS A 862 -13.91 -26.38 -32.74
N THR A 863 -14.30 -25.66 -33.79
CA THR A 863 -14.59 -26.20 -35.12
C THR A 863 -13.70 -25.55 -36.17
N TYR A 864 -13.52 -26.25 -37.28
CA TYR A 864 -12.81 -25.75 -38.47
C TYR A 864 -13.84 -25.48 -39.56
N SER A 865 -13.76 -24.33 -40.20
CA SER A 865 -14.64 -23.97 -41.32
C SER A 865 -13.83 -23.37 -42.46
N SER A 866 -14.20 -23.72 -43.70
CA SER A 866 -13.66 -23.14 -44.93
C SER A 866 -14.76 -22.32 -45.62
N GLY A 867 -14.60 -21.00 -45.76
CA GLY A 867 -15.52 -20.12 -46.50
C GLY A 867 -15.77 -18.73 -45.88
N SER A 868 -16.46 -17.86 -46.62
CA SER A 868 -16.84 -16.50 -46.22
C SER A 868 -18.17 -16.47 -45.44
N GLY A 869 -18.13 -16.35 -44.11
CA GLY A 869 -19.34 -16.20 -43.26
C GLY A 869 -19.03 -15.75 -41.82
N SER A 870 -19.98 -15.82 -40.88
CA SER A 870 -19.72 -15.80 -39.42
C SER A 870 -19.44 -17.22 -38.90
N CYS A 871 -18.94 -17.37 -37.68
CA CYS A 871 -18.95 -18.69 -37.03
C CYS A 871 -20.41 -19.13 -36.84
N PRO A 872 -20.76 -20.39 -37.15
CA PRO A 872 -22.10 -20.88 -36.87
C PRO A 872 -22.36 -20.84 -35.37
N GLY A 873 -23.63 -20.77 -34.97
CA GLY A 873 -24.03 -20.96 -33.58
C GLY A 873 -23.46 -22.27 -33.02
N ASP A 874 -23.39 -22.37 -31.70
CA ASP A 874 -22.80 -23.53 -31.03
C ASP A 874 -23.40 -24.84 -31.55
N PRO A 875 -22.63 -25.68 -32.27
CA PRO A 875 -23.12 -26.92 -32.86
C PRO A 875 -23.37 -28.01 -31.80
N GLY A 876 -23.07 -27.72 -30.54
CA GLY A 876 -23.12 -28.66 -29.44
C GLY A 876 -21.99 -29.69 -29.50
N TYR A 877 -21.92 -30.48 -28.45
CA TYR A 877 -20.82 -31.43 -28.20
C TYR A 877 -20.53 -32.40 -29.36
N GLY A 878 -21.57 -32.81 -30.09
CA GLY A 878 -21.45 -33.72 -31.24
C GLY A 878 -20.75 -33.10 -32.46
N GLY A 879 -20.77 -31.77 -32.61
CA GLY A 879 -20.29 -31.06 -33.80
C GLY A 879 -18.92 -30.40 -33.68
N TYR A 880 -18.28 -30.44 -32.51
CA TYR A 880 -16.94 -29.92 -32.31
C TYR A 880 -15.86 -30.80 -32.96
N ALA A 881 -14.86 -30.16 -33.59
CA ALA A 881 -13.70 -30.85 -34.13
C ALA A 881 -12.67 -31.17 -33.05
N VAL A 882 -12.49 -30.28 -32.07
CA VAL A 882 -11.74 -30.54 -30.84
C VAL A 882 -12.63 -30.18 -29.66
N LYS A 883 -12.63 -31.06 -28.67
CA LYS A 883 -13.52 -31.01 -27.52
C LYS A 883 -12.70 -30.83 -26.27
N TYR A 884 -13.16 -29.95 -25.40
CA TYR A 884 -12.61 -29.83 -24.07
C TYR A 884 -13.67 -30.33 -23.12
N TRP A 885 -13.22 -31.26 -22.27
CA TRP A 885 -14.05 -31.78 -21.22
C TRP A 885 -13.78 -30.94 -19.99
N TYR A 886 -14.79 -30.20 -19.61
CA TYR A 886 -14.96 -29.86 -18.22
C TYR A 886 -15.95 -30.86 -17.67
N ASP A 887 -15.91 -31.09 -16.38
CA ASP A 887 -16.91 -31.91 -15.72
C ASP A 887 -18.33 -31.39 -16.02
N GLU A 888 -19.09 -32.16 -16.80
CA GLU A 888 -20.51 -31.87 -17.11
C GLU A 888 -21.48 -32.31 -16.00
N GLY A 889 -20.97 -32.84 -14.89
CA GLY A 889 -21.79 -33.26 -13.77
C GLY A 889 -22.26 -32.09 -12.91
N GLY A 890 -23.46 -32.21 -12.34
CA GLY A 890 -23.81 -31.50 -11.09
C GLY A 890 -22.87 -31.82 -9.92
N HIS A 891 -21.95 -32.79 -10.12
CA HIS A 891 -20.78 -33.10 -9.32
C HIS A 891 -19.64 -33.49 -10.25
N GLY A 892 -18.56 -32.73 -10.24
CA GLY A 892 -17.41 -32.91 -11.11
C GLY A 892 -16.31 -33.80 -10.58
N TYR A 893 -15.60 -34.45 -11.50
CA TYR A 893 -14.22 -34.90 -11.33
C TYR A 893 -13.56 -34.85 -12.71
N GLY A 894 -12.38 -34.23 -12.76
CA GLY A 894 -11.40 -34.49 -13.81
C GLY A 894 -10.64 -35.77 -13.49
N VAL A 895 -10.46 -36.61 -14.50
CA VAL A 895 -9.31 -37.53 -14.56
C VAL A 895 -8.54 -37.13 -15.81
N GLY A 896 -7.21 -37.01 -15.66
CA GLY A 896 -6.29 -36.78 -16.78
C GLY A 896 -6.26 -37.93 -17.77
#